data_AF-A0A965VLD5-F1
#
_entry.id   AF-A0A965VLD5-F1
#
_cell.length_a   1.000
_cell.length_b   1.000
_cell.length_c   1.000
_cell.angle_alpha   90.00
_cell.angle_beta   90.00
_cell.angle_gamma   90.00
#
_symmetry.space_group_name_H-M   'P 1'
#
loop_
_entity.id
_entity.type
_entity.pdbx_description
1 polymer ?
#
loop_
_entity_poly.entity_id
_entity_poly.type
_entity_poly.pdbx_seq_one_letter_code
_entity_poly.pdbx_strand_id
1 'polypeptide(L)'
;MEALLYGNLTNGSLTETIGGTAFDWPVLTEGDTVKLALRLVARVDESELEVYPTVNTVKLSLGRVDARPTAGSFALRLRPANTNDSNDTATLAYNVTAAAMQTAINNMITAGLDWDTATPPTSATVELVDQSYVIRLFRNGAPFTEAVRWSAAANTLEPSSWVRAYSMGGTDANWEVRLTQSPIAFADIWARVAPDPPAIASIREGGEDSDVLYNEIQSLTVPANFRGAYYLQRPETSVKSGLLSIEDGPDEIAAAIAPLADEGGEFVVTNPVTDSAYIEFAGEMGGIDHDLLNVFVVSAPPGDLTVEMSLATAEVGRILRAAPLVEGLALEVEVGYEGPDEEPRVWTYRGTVSLQRDIIDDSLATAQNIDWLRPPLPVDYIPFVADQVITGNQHYEVVIGDGETENFTIDHELDTEALHVTLRENAAGGEILTDGFTVSIDSANSISVDFVDPPDEDGIAVLITSAGPVSAFQAHNHTIAQIETLQTILDGLGERISDLEDLAPSGVLASPEAIGYSSEWTLPTIFEVYPTKQAVEVSTIADLVALPKAELPKIGGLLPAVHDATTEALPSPLPLPSPSHIGRVFQNQTGSTVILPGGLGRKGVQLKANEFAASDGRVWYRVERFDTGSSYYPSDFTRELFSIFVNEQQLRLRTEFSLQFAVETAVVNSNTNCQWVVVVETGTAPQDSSPGTPGLNLQNVVWSATPALTQRLIVTPVSCRHLFGVRVKRSLISNVDTLTLDLIRYGASSAGTAPASANFAIRGRLVRFDTENSASDARGLIALAGLTIPGDAGSEFPDVGRAIIRG
;
A
#
# COMPACT_ATOMS: atom_id res chain seq x y z
N MET A 1 -5.43 -15.33 -3.01
CA MET A 1 -6.06 -16.67 -2.85
C MET A 1 -5.82 -17.15 -1.43
N GLU A 2 -6.86 -17.64 -0.74
CA GLU A 2 -6.78 -18.19 0.61
C GLU A 2 -7.49 -19.54 0.65
N ALA A 3 -6.85 -20.57 1.21
CA ALA A 3 -7.42 -21.91 1.33
C ALA A 3 -6.94 -22.63 2.61
N LEU A 4 -7.85 -23.32 3.28
CA LEU A 4 -7.57 -24.27 4.36
C LEU A 4 -7.65 -25.69 3.78
N LEU A 5 -6.54 -26.43 3.80
CA LEU A 5 -6.43 -27.76 3.20
C LEU A 5 -5.90 -28.80 4.19
N TYR A 6 -6.24 -30.05 3.93
CA TYR A 6 -5.82 -31.22 4.69
C TYR A 6 -4.72 -31.96 3.94
N GLY A 7 -3.51 -31.92 4.50
CA GLY A 7 -2.33 -32.66 4.05
C GLY A 7 -2.31 -34.05 4.69
N ASN A 8 -2.59 -35.08 3.92
CA ASN A 8 -2.61 -36.44 4.41
C ASN A 8 -1.20 -37.05 4.37
N LEU A 9 -0.63 -37.25 5.57
CA LEU A 9 0.71 -37.76 5.80
C LEU A 9 0.89 -39.22 5.34
N THR A 10 -0.20 -39.96 5.14
CA THR A 10 -0.18 -41.38 4.79
C THR A 10 -0.12 -41.61 3.28
N ASN A 11 -0.89 -40.86 2.50
CA ASN A 11 -1.04 -41.05 1.05
C ASN A 11 -0.39 -39.92 0.21
N GLY A 12 0.07 -38.83 0.83
CA GLY A 12 0.69 -37.71 0.14
C GLY A 12 -0.30 -36.76 -0.56
N SER A 13 -1.60 -36.83 -0.28
CA SER A 13 -2.63 -36.01 -0.92
C SER A 13 -2.91 -34.70 -0.17
N LEU A 14 -3.40 -33.72 -0.91
CA LEU A 14 -3.88 -32.44 -0.40
C LEU A 14 -5.35 -32.25 -0.81
N THR A 15 -6.24 -32.03 0.16
CA THR A 15 -7.71 -32.11 0.00
C THR A 15 -8.42 -31.00 0.77
N GLU A 16 -9.65 -30.61 0.40
CA GLU A 16 -10.44 -29.61 1.14
C GLU A 16 -11.13 -30.16 2.38
N THR A 17 -11.36 -31.47 2.41
CA THR A 17 -12.03 -32.19 3.50
C THR A 17 -11.31 -33.50 3.76
N ILE A 18 -11.36 -34.01 5.00
CA ILE A 18 -10.77 -35.30 5.36
C ILE A 18 -11.42 -36.41 4.53
N GLY A 19 -10.60 -37.24 3.86
CA GLY A 19 -11.09 -38.27 2.94
C GLY A 19 -11.72 -37.75 1.64
N GLY A 20 -11.65 -36.44 1.37
CA GLY A 20 -12.21 -35.80 0.18
C GLY A 20 -11.39 -36.01 -1.10
N THR A 21 -11.83 -35.39 -2.19
CA THR A 21 -11.07 -35.38 -3.45
C THR A 21 -9.88 -34.43 -3.39
N ALA A 22 -8.90 -34.64 -4.28
CA ALA A 22 -7.77 -33.74 -4.43
C ALA A 22 -8.24 -32.30 -4.68
N PHE A 23 -7.56 -31.34 -4.05
CA PHE A 23 -7.88 -29.92 -4.20
C PHE A 23 -7.64 -29.47 -5.65
N ASP A 24 -8.66 -28.84 -6.24
CA ASP A 24 -8.55 -28.26 -7.57
C ASP A 24 -8.02 -26.82 -7.45
N TRP A 25 -6.86 -26.58 -8.04
CA TRP A 25 -6.18 -25.30 -7.89
C TRP A 25 -6.81 -24.26 -8.83
N PRO A 26 -7.27 -23.10 -8.31
CA PRO A 26 -7.71 -22.01 -9.18
C PRO A 26 -6.54 -21.46 -9.99
N VAL A 27 -6.86 -20.75 -11.08
CA VAL A 27 -5.87 -19.97 -11.81
C VAL A 27 -5.33 -18.87 -10.89
N LEU A 28 -4.02 -18.85 -10.68
CA LEU A 28 -3.34 -17.85 -9.88
C LEU A 28 -3.10 -16.59 -10.71
N THR A 29 -3.16 -15.41 -10.10
CA THR A 29 -2.94 -14.12 -10.79
C THR A 29 -1.63 -13.47 -10.33
N GLU A 30 -0.91 -12.84 -11.25
CA GLU A 30 0.25 -12.00 -10.92
C GLU A 30 -0.09 -10.94 -9.86
N GLY A 31 0.81 -10.69 -8.92
CA GLY A 31 0.62 -9.68 -7.86
C GLY A 31 -0.14 -10.18 -6.62
N ASP A 32 -0.91 -11.26 -6.73
CA ASP A 32 -1.65 -11.83 -5.60
C ASP A 32 -0.74 -12.50 -4.54
N THR A 33 -1.30 -12.73 -3.36
CA THR A 33 -0.73 -13.61 -2.34
C THR A 33 -1.50 -14.93 -2.26
N VAL A 34 -0.77 -16.04 -2.22
CA VAL A 34 -1.29 -17.38 -1.95
C VAL A 34 -1.10 -17.66 -0.46
N LYS A 35 -2.21 -17.65 0.30
CA LYS A 35 -2.26 -17.98 1.72
C LYS A 35 -2.81 -19.39 1.88
N LEU A 36 -1.98 -20.30 2.38
CA LEU A 36 -2.33 -21.70 2.57
C LEU A 36 -2.27 -22.04 4.05
N ALA A 37 -3.40 -22.42 4.62
CA ALA A 37 -3.51 -23.00 5.95
C ALA A 37 -3.58 -24.53 5.81
N LEU A 38 -2.75 -25.26 6.56
CA LEU A 38 -2.65 -26.72 6.49
C LEU A 38 -3.02 -27.38 7.82
N ARG A 39 -3.88 -28.40 7.73
CA ARG A 39 -4.11 -29.40 8.77
C ARG A 39 -3.51 -30.72 8.33
N LEU A 40 -2.89 -31.43 9.26
CA LEU A 40 -2.27 -32.72 8.95
C LEU A 40 -3.19 -33.86 9.35
N VAL A 41 -3.30 -34.86 8.50
CA VAL A 41 -4.14 -36.04 8.70
C VAL A 41 -3.28 -37.29 8.58
N ALA A 42 -3.50 -38.28 9.44
CA ALA A 42 -2.91 -39.59 9.29
C ALA A 42 -3.96 -40.70 9.47
N ARG A 43 -3.72 -41.85 8.85
CA ARG A 43 -4.58 -43.01 9.02
C ARG A 43 -4.24 -43.73 10.32
N VAL A 44 -5.21 -43.84 11.22
CA VAL A 44 -5.12 -44.57 12.49
C VAL A 44 -6.29 -45.56 12.55
N ASP A 45 -5.97 -46.84 12.71
CA ASP A 45 -6.95 -47.93 12.86
C ASP A 45 -8.12 -47.87 11.87
N GLU A 46 -7.79 -47.80 10.58
CA GLU A 46 -8.69 -47.73 9.41
C GLU A 46 -9.40 -46.39 9.15
N SER A 47 -9.38 -45.44 10.10
CA SER A 47 -9.96 -44.09 9.96
C SER A 47 -8.90 -43.01 9.69
N GLU A 48 -9.27 -41.96 8.96
CA GLU A 48 -8.42 -40.77 8.78
C GLU A 48 -8.74 -39.77 9.89
N LEU A 49 -7.72 -39.42 10.68
CA LEU A 49 -7.86 -38.51 11.81
C LEU A 49 -6.85 -37.36 11.70
N GLU A 50 -7.24 -36.18 12.16
CA GLU A 50 -6.32 -35.05 12.32
C GLU A 50 -5.22 -35.37 13.34
N VAL A 51 -3.99 -34.99 13.01
CA VAL A 51 -2.81 -35.20 13.85
C VAL A 51 -2.03 -33.91 14.00
N TYR A 52 -1.41 -33.72 15.15
CA TYR A 52 -0.66 -32.50 15.50
C TYR A 52 0.80 -32.83 15.85
N PRO A 53 1.61 -33.28 14.88
CA PRO A 53 3.03 -33.55 15.14
C PRO A 53 3.79 -32.24 15.40
N THR A 54 4.96 -32.37 16.03
CA THR A 54 5.95 -31.28 16.08
C THR A 54 6.40 -30.97 14.66
N VAL A 55 6.17 -29.74 14.19
CA VAL A 55 6.53 -29.30 12.85
C VAL A 55 7.73 -28.37 12.95
N ASN A 56 8.76 -28.69 12.17
CA ASN A 56 10.03 -27.98 12.14
C ASN A 56 10.12 -27.03 10.95
N THR A 57 9.56 -27.44 9.80
CA THR A 57 9.61 -26.65 8.57
C THR A 57 8.30 -26.76 7.81
N VAL A 58 7.88 -25.65 7.20
CA VAL A 58 6.83 -25.62 6.18
C VAL A 58 7.35 -24.75 5.04
N LYS A 59 7.24 -25.24 3.82
CA LYS A 59 7.69 -24.54 2.62
C LYS A 59 6.64 -24.67 1.52
N LEU A 60 6.28 -23.54 0.93
CA LEU A 60 5.47 -23.44 -0.28
C LEU A 60 6.37 -22.93 -1.41
N SER A 61 6.36 -23.58 -2.56
CA SER A 61 7.15 -23.13 -3.71
C SER A 61 6.46 -23.37 -5.03
N LEU A 62 6.58 -22.41 -5.94
CA LEU A 62 6.04 -22.43 -7.29
C LEU A 62 7.19 -22.40 -8.29
N GLY A 63 7.17 -23.32 -9.27
CA GLY A 63 8.18 -23.46 -10.31
C GLY A 63 8.95 -24.79 -10.25
N ARG A 64 10.00 -24.91 -11.07
CA ARG A 64 10.74 -26.17 -11.20
C ARG A 64 11.72 -26.36 -10.04
N VAL A 65 11.25 -27.00 -8.97
CA VAL A 65 12.11 -27.42 -7.84
C VAL A 65 13.17 -28.39 -8.35
N ASP A 66 14.45 -28.10 -8.07
CA ASP A 66 15.64 -28.90 -8.46
C ASP A 66 15.99 -28.96 -9.97
N ALA A 67 15.48 -28.04 -10.80
CA ALA A 67 15.99 -27.91 -12.17
C ALA A 67 17.42 -27.32 -12.20
N ARG A 68 18.24 -27.70 -13.19
CA ARG A 68 19.60 -27.15 -13.37
C ARG A 68 19.58 -25.85 -14.19
N PRO A 69 20.50 -24.90 -13.94
CA PRO A 69 20.71 -23.78 -14.86
C PRO A 69 21.08 -24.28 -16.26
N THR A 70 20.72 -23.52 -17.28
CA THR A 70 21.00 -23.85 -18.69
C THR A 70 22.07 -22.95 -19.31
N ALA A 71 22.40 -21.84 -18.67
CA ALA A 71 23.43 -20.89 -19.10
C ALA A 71 24.03 -20.13 -17.90
N GLY A 72 25.01 -19.27 -18.17
CA GLY A 72 25.62 -18.38 -17.17
C GLY A 72 26.84 -18.96 -16.45
N SER A 73 27.23 -18.30 -15.37
CA SER A 73 28.44 -18.62 -14.62
C SER A 73 28.31 -18.35 -13.12
N PHE A 74 29.17 -18.93 -12.30
CA PHE A 74 29.21 -18.72 -10.86
C PHE A 74 30.65 -18.76 -10.34
N ALA A 75 30.90 -18.23 -9.16
CA ALA A 75 32.17 -18.39 -8.44
C ALA A 75 31.88 -18.85 -7.02
N LEU A 76 32.73 -19.70 -6.46
CA LEU A 76 32.59 -20.17 -5.08
C LEU A 76 33.45 -19.35 -4.14
N ARG A 77 32.91 -19.11 -2.96
CA ARG A 77 33.58 -18.50 -1.82
C ARG A 77 33.78 -19.53 -0.73
N LEU A 78 35.01 -19.67 -0.26
CA LEU A 78 35.38 -20.46 0.90
C LEU A 78 35.69 -19.54 2.08
N ARG A 79 35.05 -19.79 3.22
CA ARG A 79 35.29 -19.06 4.48
C ARG A 79 35.51 -20.01 5.67
N PRO A 80 36.35 -19.64 6.64
CA PRO A 80 36.26 -20.18 7.99
C PRO A 80 34.87 -19.90 8.59
N ALA A 81 34.35 -20.79 9.45
CA ALA A 81 32.98 -20.68 9.96
C ALA A 81 32.67 -19.39 10.76
N ASN A 82 33.70 -18.69 11.27
CA ASN A 82 33.57 -17.58 12.21
C ASN A 82 34.28 -16.28 11.76
N THR A 83 34.68 -16.15 10.49
CA THR A 83 35.34 -14.94 9.98
C THR A 83 34.64 -14.40 8.73
N ASN A 84 34.90 -13.12 8.42
CA ASN A 84 34.40 -12.45 7.22
C ASN A 84 35.34 -12.59 6.01
N ASP A 85 36.48 -13.25 6.20
CA ASP A 85 37.51 -13.47 5.19
C ASP A 85 36.90 -14.17 3.97
N SER A 86 37.26 -13.74 2.77
CA SER A 86 36.66 -14.26 1.53
C SER A 86 37.72 -14.75 0.57
N ASN A 87 37.74 -16.07 0.36
CA ASN A 87 38.57 -16.70 -0.65
C ASN A 87 37.69 -17.13 -1.82
N ASP A 88 37.88 -16.51 -2.98
CA ASP A 88 37.02 -16.69 -4.14
C ASP A 88 37.72 -17.47 -5.25
N THR A 89 37.01 -18.42 -5.86
CA THR A 89 37.48 -19.05 -7.08
C THR A 89 37.38 -18.09 -8.27
N ALA A 90 38.13 -18.38 -9.34
CA ALA A 90 37.81 -17.80 -10.64
C ALA A 90 36.38 -18.20 -11.06
N THR A 91 35.80 -17.43 -11.98
CA THR A 91 34.46 -17.69 -12.54
C THR A 91 34.40 -19.04 -13.27
N LEU A 92 33.40 -19.85 -12.94
CA LEU A 92 33.11 -21.18 -13.45
C LEU A 92 31.82 -21.14 -14.28
N ALA A 93 31.78 -21.82 -15.43
CA ALA A 93 30.57 -21.94 -16.23
C ALA A 93 29.52 -22.84 -15.55
N TYR A 94 28.24 -22.67 -15.90
CA TYR A 94 27.13 -23.48 -15.35
C TYR A 94 27.32 -25.00 -15.50
N ASN A 95 28.03 -25.43 -16.54
CA ASN A 95 28.32 -26.84 -16.87
C ASN A 95 29.79 -27.23 -16.61
N VAL A 96 30.44 -26.60 -15.64
CA VAL A 96 31.84 -26.88 -15.30
C VAL A 96 32.07 -28.37 -14.99
N THR A 97 33.19 -28.93 -15.45
CA THR A 97 33.53 -30.32 -15.11
C THR A 97 34.10 -30.40 -13.69
N ALA A 98 33.97 -31.54 -13.02
CA ALA A 98 34.56 -31.76 -11.69
C ALA A 98 36.07 -31.45 -11.66
N ALA A 99 36.81 -31.84 -12.71
CA ALA A 99 38.23 -31.54 -12.85
C ALA A 99 38.52 -30.03 -12.94
N ALA A 100 37.76 -29.29 -13.74
CA ALA A 100 37.93 -27.84 -13.87
C ALA A 100 37.58 -27.09 -12.58
N MET A 101 36.54 -27.54 -11.87
CA MET A 101 36.15 -27.01 -10.56
C MET A 101 37.23 -27.29 -9.50
N GLN A 102 37.79 -28.50 -9.49
CA GLN A 102 38.92 -28.85 -8.64
C GLN A 102 40.14 -27.98 -8.92
N THR A 103 40.48 -27.74 -10.19
CA THR A 103 41.58 -26.85 -10.56
C THR A 103 41.34 -25.43 -10.05
N ALA A 104 40.13 -24.89 -10.19
CA ALA A 104 39.80 -23.55 -9.72
C ALA A 104 39.92 -23.38 -8.20
N ILE A 105 39.44 -24.37 -7.43
CA ILE A 105 39.57 -24.38 -5.97
C ILE A 105 41.05 -24.49 -5.56
N ASN A 106 41.83 -25.38 -6.19
CA ASN A 106 43.25 -25.53 -5.87
C ASN A 106 44.08 -24.29 -6.25
N ASN A 107 43.74 -23.60 -7.34
CA ASN A 107 44.38 -22.34 -7.71
C ASN A 107 44.11 -21.25 -6.67
N MET A 108 42.88 -21.16 -6.17
CA MET A 108 42.51 -20.26 -5.07
C MET A 108 43.31 -20.58 -3.80
N ILE A 109 43.43 -21.87 -3.42
CA ILE A 109 44.23 -22.30 -2.27
C ILE A 109 45.72 -21.95 -2.45
N THR A 110 46.27 -22.18 -3.64
CA THR A 110 47.69 -21.93 -3.97
C THR A 110 48.03 -20.44 -4.02
N ALA A 111 47.07 -19.59 -4.41
CA ALA A 111 47.23 -18.14 -4.42
C ALA A 111 47.39 -17.53 -3.02
N GLY A 112 47.12 -18.32 -1.97
CA GLY A 112 47.13 -17.89 -0.57
C GLY A 112 45.70 -17.61 -0.12
N LEU A 113 45.31 -18.25 0.99
CA LEU A 113 44.01 -18.02 1.60
C LEU A 113 44.13 -16.93 2.66
N ASP A 114 43.21 -15.97 2.64
CA ASP A 114 42.95 -15.09 3.77
C ASP A 114 42.26 -15.92 4.85
N TRP A 115 43.04 -16.28 5.88
CA TRP A 115 42.67 -17.28 6.88
C TRP A 115 43.30 -16.91 8.22
N ASP A 116 42.49 -16.41 9.15
CA ASP A 116 42.96 -15.94 10.48
C ASP A 116 43.50 -17.08 11.37
N THR A 117 43.11 -18.33 11.12
CA THR A 117 43.67 -19.47 11.86
C THR A 117 45.01 -19.94 11.28
N ALA A 118 45.94 -20.37 12.14
CA ALA A 118 47.32 -20.70 11.78
C ALA A 118 47.48 -21.88 10.78
N THR A 119 46.40 -22.50 10.32
CA THR A 119 46.45 -23.71 9.49
C THR A 119 45.31 -23.74 8.45
N PRO A 120 45.46 -23.15 7.25
CA PRO A 120 44.47 -23.29 6.16
C PRO A 120 44.48 -24.69 5.51
N PRO A 121 43.46 -25.03 4.68
CA PRO A 121 43.54 -26.20 3.79
C PRO A 121 44.64 -25.98 2.73
N THR A 122 45.27 -27.07 2.27
CA THR A 122 46.38 -27.03 1.30
C THR A 122 46.01 -27.58 -0.07
N SER A 123 44.89 -28.31 -0.19
CA SER A 123 44.40 -28.86 -1.46
C SER A 123 42.95 -29.30 -1.37
N ALA A 124 42.31 -29.52 -2.51
CA ALA A 124 40.94 -30.00 -2.63
C ALA A 124 40.83 -31.08 -3.72
N THR A 125 39.88 -32.01 -3.55
CA THR A 125 39.38 -32.89 -4.61
C THR A 125 37.90 -32.65 -4.85
N VAL A 126 37.45 -32.74 -6.11
CA VAL A 126 36.04 -32.57 -6.48
C VAL A 126 35.57 -33.76 -7.30
N GLU A 127 34.41 -34.29 -6.94
CA GLU A 127 33.71 -35.36 -7.66
C GLU A 127 32.32 -34.87 -8.06
N LEU A 128 31.83 -35.27 -9.24
CA LEU A 128 30.46 -35.00 -9.66
C LEU A 128 29.62 -36.25 -9.38
N VAL A 129 28.70 -36.16 -8.41
CA VAL A 129 27.80 -37.25 -7.99
C VAL A 129 26.36 -36.75 -8.12
N ASP A 130 25.52 -37.46 -8.87
CA ASP A 130 24.10 -37.10 -9.07
C ASP A 130 23.85 -35.63 -9.44
N GLN A 131 24.72 -35.09 -10.31
CA GLN A 131 24.70 -33.70 -10.78
C GLN A 131 24.94 -32.65 -9.68
N SER A 132 25.54 -33.06 -8.57
CA SER A 132 26.08 -32.22 -7.50
C SER A 132 27.59 -32.37 -7.41
N TYR A 133 28.29 -31.30 -7.03
CA TYR A 133 29.74 -31.32 -6.84
C TYR A 133 30.07 -31.62 -5.39
N VAL A 134 30.66 -32.78 -5.14
CA VAL A 134 31.16 -33.17 -3.82
C VAL A 134 32.60 -32.70 -3.67
N ILE A 135 32.83 -31.74 -2.79
CA ILE A 135 34.14 -31.14 -2.49
C ILE A 135 34.70 -31.77 -1.22
N ARG A 136 35.96 -32.20 -1.28
CA ARG A 136 36.74 -32.64 -0.11
C ARG A 136 37.99 -31.79 0.01
N LEU A 137 38.24 -31.25 1.20
CA LEU A 137 39.43 -30.45 1.49
C LEU A 137 40.48 -31.30 2.22
N PHE A 138 41.76 -30.99 2.00
CA PHE A 138 42.88 -31.67 2.62
C PHE A 138 43.90 -30.68 3.15
N ARG A 139 44.61 -31.07 4.22
CA ARG A 139 45.78 -30.37 4.76
C ARG A 139 46.96 -31.34 4.79
N ASN A 140 48.03 -31.03 4.07
CA ASN A 140 49.24 -31.86 3.99
C ASN A 140 48.95 -33.34 3.68
N GLY A 141 47.94 -33.61 2.83
CA GLY A 141 47.54 -34.96 2.42
C GLY A 141 46.55 -35.68 3.35
N ALA A 142 46.18 -35.09 4.50
CA ALA A 142 45.14 -35.63 5.39
C ALA A 142 43.79 -34.90 5.19
N PRO A 143 42.62 -35.55 5.40
CA PRO A 143 41.32 -34.90 5.35
C PRO A 143 41.24 -33.68 6.27
N PHE A 144 40.66 -32.60 5.76
CA PHE A 144 40.41 -31.39 6.53
C PHE A 144 39.20 -31.60 7.43
N THR A 145 39.29 -31.26 8.72
CA THR A 145 38.26 -31.57 9.72
C THR A 145 37.65 -30.32 10.38
N GLU A 146 38.15 -29.12 10.06
CA GLU A 146 37.62 -27.88 10.61
C GLU A 146 36.37 -27.42 9.85
N ALA A 147 35.47 -26.75 10.56
CA ALA A 147 34.23 -26.22 9.99
C ALA A 147 34.51 -25.05 9.05
N VAL A 148 34.05 -25.16 7.81
CA VAL A 148 34.12 -24.11 6.79
C VAL A 148 32.76 -23.90 6.16
N ARG A 149 32.56 -22.72 5.59
CA ARG A 149 31.35 -22.34 4.88
C ARG A 149 31.67 -22.11 3.42
N TRP A 150 30.84 -22.69 2.56
CA TRP A 150 30.83 -22.45 1.13
C TRP A 150 29.63 -21.57 0.78
N SER A 151 29.84 -20.57 -0.06
CA SER A 151 28.78 -19.74 -0.62
C SER A 151 29.11 -19.28 -2.03
N ALA A 152 28.17 -18.62 -2.72
CA ALA A 152 28.47 -17.98 -4.00
C ALA A 152 29.24 -16.66 -3.78
N ALA A 153 30.39 -16.50 -4.45
CA ALA A 153 31.08 -15.22 -4.58
C ALA A 153 30.46 -14.34 -5.68
N ALA A 154 30.07 -14.98 -6.79
CA ALA A 154 29.38 -14.37 -7.92
C ALA A 154 28.41 -15.39 -8.51
N ASN A 155 27.29 -14.93 -9.06
CA ASN A 155 26.28 -15.80 -9.66
C ASN A 155 25.53 -15.06 -10.77
N THR A 156 25.69 -15.54 -12.00
CA THR A 156 25.02 -15.06 -13.22
C THR A 156 24.32 -16.21 -13.95
N LEU A 157 23.91 -17.25 -13.21
CA LEU A 157 23.26 -18.43 -13.77
C LEU A 157 21.87 -18.11 -14.33
N GLU A 158 21.54 -18.71 -15.48
CA GLU A 158 20.28 -18.50 -16.20
C GLU A 158 19.59 -19.84 -16.54
N PRO A 159 18.27 -20.00 -16.30
CA PRO A 159 17.39 -19.12 -15.52
C PRO A 159 17.93 -18.87 -14.09
N SER A 160 17.42 -17.83 -13.41
CA SER A 160 17.84 -17.47 -12.05
C SER A 160 17.98 -18.74 -11.20
N SER A 161 19.16 -18.95 -10.61
CA SER A 161 19.51 -20.19 -9.94
C SER A 161 20.31 -19.90 -8.68
N TRP A 162 20.18 -20.76 -7.68
CA TRP A 162 20.96 -20.75 -6.46
C TRP A 162 22.18 -21.68 -6.57
N VAL A 163 23.25 -21.28 -5.89
CA VAL A 163 24.40 -22.14 -5.59
C VAL A 163 24.23 -22.58 -4.13
N ARG A 164 23.69 -23.77 -3.92
CA ARG A 164 23.46 -24.33 -2.58
C ARG A 164 24.67 -25.15 -2.17
N ALA A 165 25.10 -25.00 -0.93
CA ALA A 165 26.20 -25.78 -0.36
C ALA A 165 25.77 -26.39 0.97
N TYR A 166 25.92 -27.70 1.09
CA TYR A 166 25.55 -28.47 2.27
C TYR A 166 26.78 -29.19 2.81
N SER A 167 26.99 -29.17 4.14
CA SER A 167 27.95 -30.07 4.77
C SER A 167 27.32 -31.45 4.89
N MET A 168 27.96 -32.48 4.33
CA MET A 168 27.57 -33.86 4.55
C MET A 168 28.17 -34.32 5.88
N GLY A 169 27.34 -34.71 6.85
CA GLY A 169 27.81 -35.22 8.14
C GLY A 169 28.65 -36.50 7.99
N GLY A 170 29.71 -36.64 8.78
CA GLY A 170 30.64 -37.78 8.77
C GLY A 170 31.98 -37.48 9.45
N THR A 171 32.88 -38.47 9.52
CA THR A 171 34.26 -38.32 10.05
C THR A 171 35.19 -37.50 9.13
N ASP A 172 34.86 -37.40 7.85
CA ASP A 172 35.53 -36.55 6.86
C ASP A 172 34.63 -35.36 6.52
N ALA A 173 35.15 -34.14 6.58
CA ALA A 173 34.38 -32.95 6.21
C ALA A 173 34.22 -32.90 4.68
N ASN A 174 33.02 -33.23 4.20
CA ASN A 174 32.64 -33.21 2.79
C ASN A 174 31.53 -32.18 2.57
N TRP A 175 31.57 -31.47 1.45
CA TRP A 175 30.53 -30.51 1.08
C TRP A 175 29.91 -30.85 -0.26
N GLU A 176 28.59 -30.89 -0.32
CA GLU A 176 27.83 -31.00 -1.55
C GLU A 176 27.47 -29.59 -2.03
N VAL A 177 27.95 -29.20 -3.21
CA VAL A 177 27.55 -27.98 -3.90
C VAL A 177 26.61 -28.33 -5.05
N ARG A 178 25.39 -27.81 -5.01
CA ARG A 178 24.33 -28.08 -5.98
C ARG A 178 23.84 -26.78 -6.61
N LEU A 179 23.73 -26.77 -7.93
CA LEU A 179 23.13 -25.66 -8.68
C LEU A 179 21.65 -25.95 -8.92
N THR A 180 20.74 -25.10 -8.44
CA THR A 180 19.29 -25.32 -8.57
C THR A 180 18.62 -24.04 -9.03
N GLN A 181 17.76 -24.09 -10.05
CA GLN A 181 16.92 -22.97 -10.44
C GLN A 181 16.13 -22.46 -9.23
N SER A 182 16.07 -21.14 -9.08
CA SER A 182 15.22 -20.53 -8.06
C SER A 182 13.76 -20.76 -8.46
N PRO A 183 12.89 -21.13 -7.52
CA PRO A 183 11.46 -21.11 -7.75
C PRO A 183 11.04 -19.68 -8.15
N ILE A 184 9.95 -19.58 -8.90
CA ILE A 184 9.45 -18.30 -9.40
C ILE A 184 8.75 -17.52 -8.29
N ALA A 185 8.23 -18.22 -7.29
CA ALA A 185 7.79 -17.70 -6.00
C ALA A 185 7.99 -18.79 -4.94
N PHE A 186 8.35 -18.42 -3.71
CA PHE A 186 8.43 -19.35 -2.58
C PHE A 186 8.22 -18.63 -1.25
N ALA A 187 7.84 -19.38 -0.23
CA ALA A 187 7.78 -18.95 1.15
C ALA A 187 8.16 -20.12 2.06
N ASP A 188 8.98 -19.85 3.06
CA ASP A 188 9.42 -20.78 4.10
C ASP A 188 9.18 -20.23 5.53
N ILE A 189 8.62 -19.03 5.62
CA ILE A 189 8.12 -18.44 6.86
C ILE A 189 6.69 -18.92 7.06
N TRP A 190 6.44 -19.53 8.21
CA TRP A 190 5.13 -20.07 8.58
C TRP A 190 4.84 -19.81 10.05
N ALA A 191 3.57 -19.84 10.42
CA ALA A 191 3.12 -19.74 11.79
C ALA A 191 1.94 -20.68 12.05
N ARG A 192 1.74 -21.08 13.31
CA ARG A 192 0.47 -21.68 13.73
C ARG A 192 -0.51 -20.56 14.03
N VAL A 193 -1.58 -20.46 13.25
CA VAL A 193 -2.61 -19.45 13.41
C VAL A 193 -3.85 -20.13 13.97
N ALA A 194 -4.25 -19.75 15.17
CA ALA A 194 -5.51 -20.24 15.74
C ALA A 194 -6.70 -19.64 14.97
N PRO A 195 -7.78 -20.42 14.76
CA PRO A 195 -9.02 -19.88 14.22
C PRO A 195 -9.61 -18.85 15.20
N ASP A 196 -10.43 -17.94 14.67
CA ASP A 196 -11.15 -16.98 15.49
C ASP A 196 -12.03 -17.71 16.52
N PRO A 197 -12.13 -17.20 17.76
CA PRO A 197 -13.02 -17.79 18.76
C PRO A 197 -14.50 -17.54 18.39
N PRO A 198 -15.44 -18.35 18.92
CA PRO A 198 -16.84 -18.03 18.79
C PRO A 198 -17.16 -16.67 19.44
N ALA A 199 -18.12 -15.96 18.87
CA ALA A 199 -18.47 -14.60 19.28
C ALA A 199 -19.99 -14.42 19.42
N ILE A 200 -20.39 -13.50 20.29
CA ILE A 200 -21.78 -13.10 20.50
C ILE A 200 -21.94 -11.65 20.02
N ALA A 201 -23.02 -11.37 19.29
CA ALA A 201 -23.40 -10.03 18.86
C ALA A 201 -24.91 -9.81 19.06
N SER A 202 -25.35 -8.58 19.30
CA SER A 202 -26.78 -8.26 19.30
C SER A 202 -27.29 -8.18 17.86
N ILE A 203 -28.43 -8.84 17.60
CA ILE A 203 -29.18 -8.71 16.34
C ILE A 203 -30.36 -7.75 16.52
N ARG A 204 -30.99 -7.79 17.71
CA ARG A 204 -32.12 -6.94 18.06
C ARG A 204 -32.18 -6.79 19.58
N GLU A 205 -32.21 -5.57 20.07
CA GLU A 205 -32.43 -5.24 21.49
C GLU A 205 -33.89 -5.56 21.89
N GLY A 206 -34.11 -5.90 23.16
CA GLY A 206 -35.45 -6.11 23.69
C GLY A 206 -36.17 -4.79 23.98
N GLY A 207 -37.48 -4.72 23.74
CA GLY A 207 -38.23 -3.50 24.00
C GLY A 207 -39.73 -3.62 23.79
N GLU A 208 -40.39 -2.48 23.84
CA GLU A 208 -41.84 -2.34 23.70
C GLU A 208 -42.15 -1.26 22.67
N ASP A 209 -42.97 -1.58 21.67
CA ASP A 209 -43.58 -0.60 20.79
C ASP A 209 -45.10 -0.76 20.83
N SER A 210 -45.80 0.31 21.19
CA SER A 210 -47.27 0.39 21.10
C SER A 210 -48.01 -0.78 21.81
N ASP A 211 -47.61 -1.09 23.04
CA ASP A 211 -48.10 -2.21 23.86
C ASP A 211 -47.75 -3.63 23.33
N VAL A 212 -46.84 -3.74 22.35
CA VAL A 212 -46.31 -5.01 21.85
C VAL A 212 -44.86 -5.18 22.30
N LEU A 213 -44.63 -6.16 23.17
CA LEU A 213 -43.29 -6.55 23.60
C LEU A 213 -42.61 -7.35 22.49
N TYR A 214 -41.37 -6.99 22.16
CA TYR A 214 -40.50 -7.77 21.29
C TYR A 214 -39.24 -8.18 22.05
N ASN A 215 -38.88 -9.45 21.91
CA ASN A 215 -37.76 -10.05 22.61
C ASN A 215 -36.43 -9.65 21.99
N GLU A 216 -35.41 -9.60 22.84
CA GLU A 216 -34.02 -9.49 22.41
C GLU A 216 -33.56 -10.76 21.69
N ILE A 217 -32.74 -10.59 20.66
CA ILE A 217 -32.06 -11.68 19.96
C ILE A 217 -30.56 -11.39 19.90
N GLN A 218 -29.76 -12.31 20.44
CA GLN A 218 -28.31 -12.33 20.29
C GLN A 218 -27.90 -13.44 19.31
N SER A 219 -26.87 -13.21 18.51
CA SER A 219 -26.31 -14.21 17.58
C SER A 219 -24.99 -14.76 18.13
N LEU A 220 -24.94 -16.07 18.34
CA LEU A 220 -23.72 -16.84 18.56
C LEU A 220 -23.17 -17.29 17.20
N THR A 221 -22.05 -16.71 16.78
CA THR A 221 -21.35 -17.12 15.57
C THR A 221 -20.17 -18.01 15.93
N VAL A 222 -20.14 -19.23 15.39
CA VAL A 222 -19.08 -20.22 15.60
C VAL A 222 -18.34 -20.41 14.28
N PRO A 223 -17.09 -19.94 14.13
CA PRO A 223 -16.36 -20.08 12.87
C PRO A 223 -16.27 -21.54 12.42
N ALA A 224 -16.53 -21.82 11.13
CA ALA A 224 -16.55 -23.17 10.56
C ALA A 224 -15.24 -23.96 10.79
N ASN A 225 -14.12 -23.27 11.00
CA ASN A 225 -12.79 -23.81 11.26
C ASN A 225 -12.46 -23.97 12.76
N PHE A 226 -13.30 -23.49 13.68
CA PHE A 226 -13.09 -23.62 15.12
C PHE A 226 -13.31 -25.08 15.57
N ARG A 227 -12.31 -25.67 16.23
CA ARG A 227 -12.36 -27.04 16.77
C ARG A 227 -11.87 -27.01 18.21
N GLY A 228 -12.78 -26.62 19.10
CA GLY A 228 -12.52 -26.47 20.53
C GLY A 228 -13.81 -26.54 21.32
N ALA A 229 -13.69 -26.66 22.64
CA ALA A 229 -14.82 -26.53 23.55
C ALA A 229 -14.89 -25.10 24.07
N TYR A 230 -16.10 -24.55 24.18
CA TYR A 230 -16.37 -23.24 24.75
C TYR A 230 -17.58 -23.30 25.69
N TYR A 231 -17.79 -22.26 26.50
CA TYR A 231 -19.03 -22.06 27.24
C TYR A 231 -19.45 -20.60 27.15
N LEU A 232 -20.74 -20.35 27.32
CA LEU A 232 -21.30 -19.03 27.47
C LEU A 232 -21.41 -18.69 28.95
N GLN A 233 -21.20 -17.42 29.29
CA GLN A 233 -21.35 -16.91 30.64
C GLN A 233 -22.27 -15.70 30.65
N ARG A 234 -23.24 -15.68 31.56
CA ARG A 234 -24.05 -14.49 31.82
C ARG A 234 -23.18 -13.44 32.52
N PRO A 235 -23.01 -12.23 31.97
CA PRO A 235 -22.09 -11.22 32.53
C PRO A 235 -22.44 -10.82 33.96
N GLU A 236 -23.73 -10.64 34.25
CA GLU A 236 -24.20 -10.15 35.55
C GLU A 236 -24.06 -11.18 36.68
N THR A 237 -24.38 -12.44 36.42
CA THR A 237 -24.45 -13.49 37.44
C THR A 237 -23.22 -14.40 37.45
N SER A 238 -22.36 -14.29 36.43
CA SER A 238 -21.20 -15.16 36.21
C SER A 238 -21.52 -16.67 36.10
N VAL A 239 -22.80 -17.04 35.95
CA VAL A 239 -23.23 -18.42 35.72
C VAL A 239 -22.77 -18.87 34.35
N LYS A 240 -22.37 -20.15 34.24
CA LYS A 240 -21.77 -20.74 33.03
C LYS A 240 -22.72 -21.77 32.43
N SER A 241 -22.78 -21.83 31.11
CA SER A 241 -23.45 -22.89 30.38
C SER A 241 -22.70 -24.23 30.52
N GLY A 242 -23.33 -25.30 30.04
CA GLY A 242 -22.60 -26.51 29.65
C GLY A 242 -21.54 -26.23 28.58
N LEU A 243 -20.62 -27.17 28.38
CA LEU A 243 -19.64 -27.08 27.29
C LEU A 243 -20.33 -27.26 25.94
N LEU A 244 -19.94 -26.43 24.99
CA LEU A 244 -20.40 -26.39 23.61
C LEU A 244 -19.22 -26.57 22.66
N SER A 245 -19.52 -27.04 21.47
CA SER A 245 -18.64 -27.37 20.36
C SER A 245 -19.31 -27.02 19.03
N ILE A 246 -18.59 -27.14 17.91
CA ILE A 246 -19.17 -26.86 16.59
C ILE A 246 -20.22 -27.89 16.14
N GLU A 247 -20.26 -29.07 16.77
CA GLU A 247 -21.22 -30.12 16.41
C GLU A 247 -22.58 -29.91 17.07
N ASP A 248 -22.68 -28.99 18.03
CA ASP A 248 -23.90 -28.74 18.81
C ASP A 248 -24.91 -27.92 18.00
N GLY A 249 -26.10 -28.48 17.81
CA GLY A 249 -27.21 -27.84 17.12
C GLY A 249 -28.04 -26.95 18.05
N PRO A 250 -29.14 -26.37 17.54
CA PRO A 250 -30.01 -25.48 18.32
C PRO A 250 -30.52 -26.10 19.62
N ASP A 251 -30.86 -27.40 19.61
CA ASP A 251 -31.41 -28.10 20.77
C ASP A 251 -30.32 -28.32 21.85
N GLU A 252 -29.11 -28.72 21.42
CA GLU A 252 -27.96 -28.89 22.30
C GLU A 252 -27.51 -27.55 22.91
N ILE A 253 -27.50 -26.48 22.11
CA ILE A 253 -27.19 -25.12 22.57
C ILE A 253 -28.24 -24.65 23.58
N ALA A 254 -29.53 -24.79 23.28
CA ALA A 254 -30.62 -24.41 24.19
C ALA A 254 -30.52 -25.14 25.54
N ALA A 255 -30.25 -26.45 25.52
CA ALA A 255 -30.08 -27.24 26.72
C ALA A 255 -28.86 -26.80 27.55
N ALA A 256 -27.75 -26.44 26.89
CA ALA A 256 -26.53 -26.00 27.57
C ALA A 256 -26.69 -24.63 28.24
N ILE A 257 -27.46 -23.71 27.64
CA ILE A 257 -27.65 -22.33 28.13
C ILE A 257 -28.85 -22.18 29.07
N ALA A 258 -29.73 -23.17 29.16
CA ALA A 258 -30.88 -23.14 30.08
C ALA A 258 -30.54 -22.73 31.54
N PRO A 259 -29.39 -23.13 32.13
CA PRO A 259 -28.99 -22.67 33.47
C PRO A 259 -28.66 -21.17 33.58
N LEU A 260 -28.52 -20.46 32.46
CA LEU A 260 -28.23 -19.02 32.42
C LEU A 260 -29.49 -18.14 32.53
N ALA A 261 -30.68 -18.74 32.48
CA ALA A 261 -31.94 -18.02 32.49
C ALA A 261 -32.29 -17.52 33.90
N ASP A 262 -32.92 -16.35 33.97
CA ASP A 262 -33.44 -15.79 35.22
C ASP A 262 -34.72 -16.54 35.67
N GLU A 263 -35.17 -16.32 36.90
CA GLU A 263 -36.39 -16.97 37.41
C GLU A 263 -37.58 -16.60 36.50
N GLY A 264 -38.24 -17.60 35.91
CA GLY A 264 -39.36 -17.40 34.97
C GLY A 264 -38.96 -17.09 33.52
N GLY A 265 -37.67 -16.94 33.22
CA GLY A 265 -37.14 -16.73 31.87
C GLY A 265 -36.82 -18.03 31.11
N GLU A 266 -36.75 -17.95 29.79
CA GLU A 266 -36.32 -19.04 28.92
C GLU A 266 -35.50 -18.53 27.71
N PHE A 267 -34.69 -19.42 27.12
CA PHE A 267 -34.00 -19.14 25.86
C PHE A 267 -34.59 -19.97 24.73
N VAL A 268 -34.87 -19.32 23.60
CA VAL A 268 -35.28 -20.00 22.36
C VAL A 268 -34.13 -19.89 21.37
N VAL A 269 -33.58 -21.03 20.94
CA VAL A 269 -32.44 -21.07 20.02
C VAL A 269 -32.88 -21.51 18.63
N THR A 270 -32.49 -20.76 17.61
CA THR A 270 -32.73 -21.09 16.19
C THR A 270 -31.45 -20.95 15.39
N ASN A 271 -31.35 -21.57 14.22
CA ASN A 271 -30.19 -21.46 13.33
C ASN A 271 -30.64 -21.06 11.91
N PRO A 272 -31.04 -19.78 11.71
CA PRO A 272 -31.53 -19.31 10.43
C PRO A 272 -30.41 -19.01 9.42
N VAL A 273 -29.15 -18.91 9.86
CA VAL A 273 -27.98 -18.58 9.04
C VAL A 273 -26.87 -19.58 9.35
N THR A 274 -26.23 -20.15 8.32
CA THR A 274 -25.11 -21.09 8.49
C THR A 274 -24.05 -20.55 9.45
N ASP A 275 -23.56 -21.40 10.36
CA ASP A 275 -22.55 -21.09 11.38
C ASP A 275 -22.98 -20.06 12.45
N SER A 276 -24.28 -19.71 12.52
CA SER A 276 -24.83 -18.76 13.50
C SER A 276 -26.11 -19.25 14.17
N ALA A 277 -26.08 -19.37 15.49
CA ALA A 277 -27.25 -19.66 16.31
C ALA A 277 -27.84 -18.36 16.91
N TYR A 278 -29.11 -18.10 16.68
CA TYR A 278 -29.84 -16.97 17.27
C TYR A 278 -30.46 -17.41 18.59
N ILE A 279 -30.14 -16.70 19.65
CA ILE A 279 -30.59 -16.91 21.02
C ILE A 279 -31.58 -15.78 21.34
N GLU A 280 -32.85 -16.14 21.39
CA GLU A 280 -33.94 -15.25 21.77
C GLU A 280 -34.21 -15.35 23.27
N PHE A 281 -34.32 -14.20 23.94
CA PHE A 281 -34.60 -14.06 25.37
C PHE A 281 -36.12 -13.99 25.57
N ALA A 282 -36.73 -15.07 26.05
CA ALA A 282 -38.18 -15.24 26.14
C ALA A 282 -38.64 -15.49 27.59
N GLY A 283 -39.95 -15.68 27.80
CA GLY A 283 -40.55 -15.78 29.15
C GLY A 283 -40.52 -14.44 29.88
N GLU A 284 -40.26 -14.44 31.18
CA GLU A 284 -40.15 -13.21 31.99
C GLU A 284 -38.91 -12.35 31.64
N MET A 285 -38.01 -12.87 30.80
CA MET A 285 -36.88 -12.13 30.24
C MET A 285 -37.21 -11.41 28.93
N GLY A 286 -38.41 -11.59 28.38
CA GLY A 286 -38.84 -10.96 27.14
C GLY A 286 -39.18 -9.48 27.27
N GLY A 287 -39.03 -8.71 26.19
CA GLY A 287 -39.37 -7.28 26.13
C GLY A 287 -38.44 -6.33 26.90
N ILE A 288 -37.30 -6.83 27.38
CA ILE A 288 -36.25 -6.06 28.05
C ILE A 288 -34.91 -6.32 27.38
N ASP A 289 -34.02 -5.34 27.43
CA ASP A 289 -32.65 -5.42 26.94
C ASP A 289 -31.72 -6.05 27.99
N HIS A 290 -30.80 -6.90 27.55
CA HIS A 290 -29.84 -7.65 28.36
C HIS A 290 -28.42 -7.46 27.84
N ASP A 291 -27.46 -7.49 28.77
CA ASP A 291 -26.06 -7.51 28.40
C ASP A 291 -25.70 -8.76 27.55
N LEU A 292 -24.78 -8.58 26.59
CA LEU A 292 -24.30 -9.66 25.73
C LEU A 292 -23.71 -10.83 26.53
N LEU A 293 -24.08 -12.06 26.16
CA LEU A 293 -23.43 -13.26 26.70
C LEU A 293 -21.95 -13.28 26.35
N ASN A 294 -21.11 -13.64 27.33
CA ASN A 294 -19.67 -13.75 27.12
C ASN A 294 -19.30 -15.16 26.66
N VAL A 295 -18.45 -15.26 25.64
CA VAL A 295 -17.88 -16.55 25.19
C VAL A 295 -16.53 -16.78 25.84
N PHE A 296 -16.33 -17.96 26.42
CA PHE A 296 -15.02 -18.40 26.93
C PHE A 296 -14.60 -19.71 26.27
N VAL A 297 -13.42 -19.70 25.64
CA VAL A 297 -12.80 -20.90 25.04
C VAL A 297 -12.05 -21.68 26.11
N VAL A 298 -12.38 -22.97 26.25
CA VAL A 298 -11.79 -23.89 27.22
C VAL A 298 -10.61 -24.65 26.63
N SER A 299 -10.75 -25.11 25.40
CA SER A 299 -9.68 -25.79 24.65
C SER A 299 -9.53 -25.17 23.27
N ALA A 300 -8.58 -24.23 23.14
CA ALA A 300 -8.24 -23.69 21.83
C ALA A 300 -7.48 -24.75 21.00
N PRO A 301 -7.79 -24.94 19.71
CA PRO A 301 -7.02 -25.82 18.85
C PRO A 301 -5.58 -25.29 18.69
N PRO A 302 -4.59 -26.17 18.40
CA PRO A 302 -3.17 -25.81 18.31
C PRO A 302 -2.81 -24.88 17.13
N GLY A 303 -3.80 -24.42 16.36
CA GLY A 303 -3.66 -23.53 15.21
C GLY A 303 -3.24 -24.24 13.93
N ASP A 304 -3.70 -23.70 12.81
CA ASP A 304 -3.44 -24.20 11.46
C ASP A 304 -2.06 -23.74 10.99
N LEU A 305 -1.35 -24.62 10.26
CA LEU A 305 -0.04 -24.31 9.71
C LEU A 305 -0.20 -23.36 8.52
N THR A 306 0.02 -22.07 8.73
CA THR A 306 -0.23 -21.05 7.71
C THR A 306 1.08 -20.57 7.09
N VAL A 307 1.11 -20.57 5.75
CA VAL A 307 2.21 -20.06 4.92
C VAL A 307 1.66 -19.10 3.86
N GLU A 308 2.36 -17.98 3.65
CA GLU A 308 1.97 -16.95 2.69
C GLU A 308 3.07 -16.75 1.65
N MET A 309 2.74 -17.02 0.38
CA MET A 309 3.64 -16.86 -0.76
C MET A 309 3.14 -15.74 -1.67
N SER A 310 3.95 -14.69 -1.83
CA SER A 310 3.65 -13.60 -2.76
C SER A 310 3.98 -14.00 -4.20
N LEU A 311 3.08 -13.66 -5.14
CA LEU A 311 3.27 -13.76 -6.58
C LEU A 311 3.73 -12.43 -7.20
N ALA A 312 3.96 -11.39 -6.39
CA ALA A 312 4.53 -10.10 -6.82
C ALA A 312 6.06 -10.16 -6.93
N THR A 313 6.59 -11.21 -7.58
CA THR A 313 8.04 -11.39 -7.77
C THR A 313 8.47 -11.00 -9.17
N ALA A 314 9.72 -10.54 -9.31
CA ALA A 314 10.28 -10.20 -10.62
C ALA A 314 10.33 -11.41 -11.57
N GLU A 315 10.49 -12.61 -11.02
CA GLU A 315 10.52 -13.89 -11.72
C GLU A 315 9.16 -14.25 -12.32
N VAL A 316 8.07 -14.06 -11.57
CA VAL A 316 6.69 -14.22 -12.06
C VAL A 316 6.44 -13.24 -13.22
N GLY A 317 6.70 -11.95 -13.01
CA GLY A 317 6.52 -10.95 -14.07
C GLY A 317 7.44 -11.14 -15.27
N ARG A 318 8.59 -11.81 -15.13
CA ARG A 318 9.45 -12.19 -16.26
C ARG A 318 8.87 -13.32 -17.09
N ILE A 319 8.26 -14.33 -16.46
CA ILE A 319 7.66 -15.45 -17.19
C ILE A 319 6.37 -15.01 -17.88
N LEU A 320 5.54 -14.21 -17.20
CA LEU A 320 4.28 -13.69 -17.76
C LEU A 320 4.47 -12.63 -18.86
N ARG A 321 5.66 -12.02 -18.93
CA ARG A 321 6.08 -11.21 -20.10
C ARG A 321 6.19 -12.03 -21.38
N ALA A 322 6.56 -13.32 -21.29
CA ALA A 322 6.72 -14.18 -22.45
C ALA A 322 5.38 -14.77 -22.92
N ALA A 323 4.45 -15.01 -22.00
CA ALA A 323 3.09 -15.48 -22.29
C ALA A 323 2.10 -14.98 -21.22
N PRO A 324 0.92 -14.47 -21.59
CA PRO A 324 -0.06 -13.92 -20.64
C PRO A 324 -0.69 -14.97 -19.73
N LEU A 325 -0.58 -16.26 -20.07
CA LEU A 325 -1.00 -17.41 -19.27
C LEU A 325 0.11 -18.47 -19.38
N VAL A 326 0.54 -18.99 -18.24
CA VAL A 326 1.49 -20.10 -18.16
C VAL A 326 0.83 -21.26 -17.41
N GLU A 327 0.63 -22.36 -18.12
CA GLU A 327 0.02 -23.57 -17.59
C GLU A 327 1.09 -24.58 -17.12
N GLY A 328 0.71 -25.48 -16.21
CA GLY A 328 1.56 -26.59 -15.80
C GLY A 328 2.76 -26.20 -14.94
N LEU A 329 2.68 -25.09 -14.21
CA LEU A 329 3.71 -24.71 -13.24
C LEU A 329 3.64 -25.65 -12.05
N ALA A 330 4.76 -26.28 -11.70
CA ALA A 330 4.83 -27.17 -10.55
C ALA A 330 4.66 -26.38 -9.26
N LEU A 331 3.74 -26.81 -8.41
CA LEU A 331 3.55 -26.30 -7.05
C LEU A 331 3.99 -27.40 -6.08
N GLU A 332 4.85 -27.06 -5.12
CA GLU A 332 5.33 -27.97 -4.10
C GLU A 332 5.05 -27.41 -2.71
N VAL A 333 4.46 -28.25 -1.86
CA VAL A 333 4.29 -28.00 -0.42
C VAL A 333 5.12 -29.03 0.31
N GLU A 334 6.01 -28.58 1.19
CA GLU A 334 6.88 -29.45 1.99
C GLU A 334 6.65 -29.16 3.48
N VAL A 335 6.48 -30.21 4.28
CA VAL A 335 6.33 -30.12 5.73
C VAL A 335 7.32 -31.08 6.37
N GLY A 336 8.29 -30.54 7.10
CA GLY A 336 9.21 -31.32 7.96
C GLY A 336 8.62 -31.44 9.36
N TYR A 337 8.48 -32.67 9.85
CA TYR A 337 7.84 -32.98 11.13
C TYR A 337 8.54 -34.13 11.86
N GLU A 338 8.36 -34.21 13.17
CA GLU A 338 8.83 -35.34 13.98
C GLU A 338 7.83 -36.49 13.92
N GLY A 339 8.31 -37.67 13.56
CA GLY A 339 7.52 -38.90 13.61
C GLY A 339 7.16 -39.30 15.05
N PRO A 340 6.27 -40.30 15.21
CA PRO A 340 5.92 -40.84 16.54
C PRO A 340 7.12 -41.47 17.27
N ASP A 341 8.22 -41.71 16.56
CA ASP A 341 9.51 -42.21 17.00
C ASP A 341 10.57 -41.11 17.22
N GLU A 342 10.16 -39.83 17.18
CA GLU A 342 11.04 -38.65 17.25
C GLU A 342 12.04 -38.56 16.07
N GLU A 343 11.88 -39.39 15.03
CA GLU A 343 12.71 -39.29 13.83
C GLU A 343 12.18 -38.19 12.89
N PRO A 344 13.06 -37.35 12.33
CA PRO A 344 12.66 -36.31 11.39
C PRO A 344 12.14 -36.93 10.09
N ARG A 345 10.92 -36.54 9.70
CA ARG A 345 10.25 -36.96 8.46
C ARG A 345 9.88 -35.74 7.63
N VAL A 346 9.75 -35.95 6.33
CA VAL A 346 9.34 -34.90 5.38
C VAL A 346 8.14 -35.42 4.59
N TRP A 347 7.06 -34.66 4.62
CA TRP A 347 5.92 -34.83 3.73
C TRP A 347 6.01 -33.82 2.60
N THR A 348 5.71 -34.26 1.37
CA THR A 348 5.76 -33.41 0.18
C THR A 348 4.55 -33.64 -0.70
N TYR A 349 3.83 -32.58 -1.01
CA TYR A 349 2.82 -32.55 -2.07
C TYR A 349 3.38 -31.89 -3.32
N ARG A 350 3.04 -32.44 -4.49
CA ARG A 350 3.38 -31.87 -5.80
C ARG A 350 2.15 -31.81 -6.69
N GLY A 351 1.77 -30.60 -7.07
CA GLY A 351 0.68 -30.32 -8.01
C GLY A 351 1.15 -29.49 -9.20
N THR A 352 0.23 -29.23 -10.12
CA THR A 352 0.44 -28.27 -11.21
C THR A 352 -0.64 -27.20 -11.15
N VAL A 353 -0.24 -25.94 -11.34
CA VAL A 353 -1.15 -24.78 -11.35
C VAL A 353 -0.96 -23.96 -12.61
N SER A 354 -1.96 -23.16 -12.94
CA SER A 354 -1.90 -22.16 -14.01
C SER A 354 -1.74 -20.77 -13.40
N LEU A 355 -0.93 -19.92 -14.04
CA LEU A 355 -0.64 -18.56 -13.63
C LEU A 355 -0.94 -17.60 -14.76
N GLN A 356 -1.76 -16.58 -14.52
CA GLN A 356 -2.12 -15.56 -15.49
C GLN A 356 -1.56 -14.19 -15.11
N ARG A 357 -1.33 -13.36 -16.13
CA ARG A 357 -0.95 -11.95 -15.97
C ARG A 357 -2.13 -11.17 -15.40
N ASP A 358 -1.84 -10.20 -14.55
CA ASP A 358 -2.86 -9.22 -14.17
C ASP A 358 -3.32 -8.46 -15.44
N ILE A 359 -4.63 -8.34 -15.61
CA ILE A 359 -5.26 -7.77 -16.80
C ILE A 359 -5.41 -6.24 -16.65
N ILE A 360 -5.26 -5.70 -15.44
CA ILE A 360 -5.52 -4.29 -15.14
C ILE A 360 -4.22 -3.61 -14.68
N ASP A 361 -3.36 -3.27 -15.64
CA ASP A 361 -2.51 -2.11 -15.44
C ASP A 361 -3.38 -0.89 -15.81
N ASP A 362 -3.85 -0.14 -14.82
CA ASP A 362 -4.66 1.08 -15.02
C ASP A 362 -3.97 2.07 -15.97
N SER A 363 -2.64 1.98 -16.13
CA SER A 363 -1.87 2.77 -17.08
C SER A 363 -2.01 2.33 -18.55
N LEU A 364 -2.51 1.11 -18.81
CA LEU A 364 -2.75 0.53 -20.14
C LEU A 364 -4.24 0.48 -20.51
N ALA A 365 -5.14 0.89 -19.62
CA ALA A 365 -6.55 1.09 -19.93
C ALA A 365 -6.70 2.28 -20.90
N THR A 366 -6.59 2.00 -22.21
CA THR A 366 -6.97 2.98 -23.24
C THR A 366 -8.45 3.27 -23.09
N ALA A 367 -8.78 4.40 -22.46
CA ALA A 367 -10.08 5.04 -22.66
C ALA A 367 -10.34 5.09 -24.16
N GLN A 368 -11.46 4.54 -24.62
CA GLN A 368 -11.82 4.62 -26.03
C GLN A 368 -11.76 6.10 -26.45
N ASN A 369 -11.00 6.37 -27.51
CA ASN A 369 -10.89 7.70 -28.08
C ASN A 369 -12.21 8.01 -28.79
N ILE A 370 -13.22 8.45 -28.03
CA ILE A 370 -14.51 8.89 -28.56
C ILE A 370 -14.23 10.16 -29.34
N ASP A 371 -14.35 10.08 -30.67
CA ASP A 371 -14.28 11.22 -31.57
C ASP A 371 -15.56 12.04 -31.41
N TRP A 372 -15.56 12.97 -30.44
CA TRP A 372 -16.68 13.88 -30.15
C TRP A 372 -17.06 14.80 -31.32
N LEU A 373 -16.28 14.81 -32.41
CA LEU A 373 -16.55 15.59 -33.62
C LEU A 373 -17.23 14.76 -34.72
N ARG A 374 -17.41 13.44 -34.53
CA ARG A 374 -18.21 12.60 -35.42
C ARG A 374 -19.59 12.35 -34.81
N PRO A 375 -20.67 12.89 -35.43
CA PRO A 375 -22.02 12.52 -35.02
C PRO A 375 -22.21 11.01 -35.24
N PRO A 376 -22.82 10.29 -34.28
CA PRO A 376 -23.09 8.87 -34.44
C PRO A 376 -24.00 8.65 -35.65
N LEU A 377 -23.53 7.88 -36.63
CA LEU A 377 -24.36 7.45 -37.75
C LEU A 377 -25.44 6.47 -37.24
N PRO A 378 -26.68 6.53 -37.75
CA PRO A 378 -27.79 5.74 -37.25
C PRO A 378 -27.64 4.27 -37.66
N VAL A 379 -27.57 3.39 -36.66
CA VAL A 379 -27.61 1.93 -36.82
C VAL A 379 -28.99 1.48 -36.31
N ASP A 380 -29.94 1.45 -37.24
CA ASP A 380 -31.22 0.72 -37.21
C ASP A 380 -32.36 1.09 -36.22
N TYR A 381 -33.56 0.76 -36.72
CA TYR A 381 -34.93 1.01 -36.24
C TYR A 381 -35.20 0.52 -34.80
N ILE A 382 -35.86 1.37 -34.00
CA ILE A 382 -36.39 0.99 -32.69
C ILE A 382 -37.73 0.24 -32.88
N PRO A 383 -37.93 -0.94 -32.27
CA PRO A 383 -39.17 -1.69 -32.34
C PRO A 383 -40.32 -0.99 -31.60
N PHE A 384 -41.53 -1.14 -32.13
CA PHE A 384 -42.79 -0.80 -31.48
C PHE A 384 -42.85 -1.31 -30.03
N VAL A 385 -43.12 -0.41 -29.08
CA VAL A 385 -43.44 -0.72 -27.68
C VAL A 385 -44.86 -0.30 -27.37
N ALA A 386 -45.54 -1.07 -26.50
CA ALA A 386 -46.97 -0.96 -26.21
C ALA A 386 -47.43 0.38 -25.62
N ASP A 387 -46.49 1.28 -25.32
CA ASP A 387 -46.74 2.56 -24.64
C ASP A 387 -46.94 3.73 -25.63
N GLN A 388 -47.00 3.45 -26.94
CA GLN A 388 -47.24 4.48 -27.96
C GLN A 388 -48.74 4.64 -28.25
N VAL A 389 -49.35 5.69 -27.69
CA VAL A 389 -50.75 6.06 -27.97
C VAL A 389 -50.78 7.12 -29.07
N ILE A 390 -51.42 6.79 -30.20
CA ILE A 390 -51.77 7.75 -31.25
C ILE A 390 -52.99 8.54 -30.80
N THR A 391 -52.94 9.88 -30.87
CA THR A 391 -54.11 10.75 -30.81
C THR A 391 -54.22 11.58 -32.10
N GLY A 392 -55.36 11.46 -32.79
CA GLY A 392 -55.66 12.18 -34.04
C GLY A 392 -56.61 11.40 -34.96
N ASN A 393 -57.33 12.10 -35.84
CA ASN A 393 -58.17 11.48 -36.87
C ASN A 393 -57.31 11.20 -38.12
N GLN A 394 -57.27 9.95 -38.57
CA GLN A 394 -56.50 9.52 -39.76
C GLN A 394 -57.34 9.41 -41.04
N HIS A 395 -58.62 9.79 -40.94
CA HIS A 395 -59.54 9.75 -42.06
C HIS A 395 -60.52 10.91 -41.97
N TYR A 396 -60.99 11.33 -43.14
CA TYR A 396 -62.08 12.28 -43.32
C TYR A 396 -63.07 11.67 -44.32
N GLU A 397 -64.35 11.71 -44.00
CA GLU A 397 -65.43 11.24 -44.88
C GLU A 397 -66.40 12.39 -45.12
N VAL A 398 -66.80 12.57 -46.37
CA VAL A 398 -67.78 13.57 -46.78
C VAL A 398 -68.63 13.00 -47.93
N VAL A 399 -69.86 13.48 -48.03
CA VAL A 399 -70.76 13.18 -49.14
C VAL A 399 -70.86 14.42 -50.03
N ILE A 400 -70.78 14.23 -51.34
CA ILE A 400 -70.81 15.29 -52.35
C ILE A 400 -71.76 14.92 -53.50
N GLY A 401 -72.21 15.95 -54.20
CA GLY A 401 -73.10 15.88 -55.36
C GLY A 401 -74.30 16.79 -55.18
N ASP A 402 -74.60 17.59 -56.21
CA ASP A 402 -75.70 18.56 -56.23
C ASP A 402 -76.52 18.49 -57.53
N GLY A 403 -76.19 17.55 -58.42
CA GLY A 403 -76.82 17.35 -59.73
C GLY A 403 -76.47 18.39 -60.79
N GLU A 404 -75.62 19.39 -60.49
CA GLU A 404 -75.33 20.51 -61.41
C GLU A 404 -73.83 20.81 -61.55
N THR A 405 -73.03 20.62 -60.51
CA THR A 405 -71.61 20.99 -60.45
C THR A 405 -70.71 19.80 -60.74
N GLU A 406 -69.68 20.02 -61.56
CA GLU A 406 -68.70 18.98 -61.94
C GLU A 406 -67.42 19.00 -61.07
N ASN A 407 -67.12 20.11 -60.39
CA ASN A 407 -65.93 20.28 -59.54
C ASN A 407 -66.30 20.52 -58.07
N PHE A 408 -65.71 19.74 -57.17
CA PHE A 408 -65.89 19.88 -55.72
C PHE A 408 -64.54 19.98 -55.01
N THR A 409 -64.34 21.06 -54.23
CA THR A 409 -63.20 21.19 -53.31
C THR A 409 -63.60 20.70 -51.92
N ILE A 410 -62.77 19.82 -51.34
CA ILE A 410 -62.98 19.17 -50.05
C ILE A 410 -61.81 19.52 -49.12
N ASP A 411 -62.11 20.24 -48.05
CA ASP A 411 -61.16 20.55 -46.97
C ASP A 411 -61.18 19.42 -45.93
N HIS A 412 -60.12 18.61 -45.91
CA HIS A 412 -59.98 17.44 -45.04
C HIS A 412 -59.11 17.68 -43.80
N GLU A 413 -58.31 18.75 -43.76
CA GLU A 413 -57.54 19.19 -42.59
C GLU A 413 -56.66 18.10 -41.95
N LEU A 414 -56.07 17.22 -42.78
CA LEU A 414 -55.22 16.11 -42.30
C LEU A 414 -53.72 16.48 -42.24
N ASP A 415 -53.36 17.72 -42.59
CA ASP A 415 -52.00 18.30 -42.59
C ASP A 415 -50.96 17.44 -43.35
N THR A 416 -51.38 16.81 -44.44
CA THR A 416 -50.51 15.99 -45.30
C THR A 416 -51.05 15.84 -46.72
N GLU A 417 -50.15 15.86 -47.70
CA GLU A 417 -50.43 15.56 -49.11
C GLU A 417 -50.32 14.04 -49.41
N ALA A 418 -49.87 13.22 -48.46
CA ALA A 418 -49.75 11.77 -48.62
C ALA A 418 -51.11 11.09 -48.38
N LEU A 419 -52.02 11.25 -49.34
CA LEU A 419 -53.42 10.84 -49.23
C LEU A 419 -53.77 9.63 -50.11
N HIS A 420 -54.68 8.80 -49.62
CA HIS A 420 -55.40 7.80 -50.37
C HIS A 420 -56.88 8.16 -50.35
N VAL A 421 -57.43 8.45 -51.54
CA VAL A 421 -58.79 8.94 -51.74
C VAL A 421 -59.61 7.86 -52.44
N THR A 422 -60.78 7.53 -51.89
CA THR A 422 -61.70 6.54 -52.44
C THR A 422 -63.09 7.17 -52.60
N LEU A 423 -63.63 7.10 -53.81
CA LEU A 423 -64.99 7.55 -54.11
C LEU A 423 -65.88 6.33 -54.33
N ARG A 424 -67.08 6.36 -53.76
CA ARG A 424 -68.09 5.33 -53.97
C ARG A 424 -69.48 5.93 -54.07
N GLU A 425 -70.40 5.22 -54.69
CA GLU A 425 -71.81 5.61 -54.66
C GLU A 425 -72.33 5.61 -53.20
N ASN A 426 -73.08 6.65 -52.85
CA ASN A 426 -73.67 6.82 -51.52
C ASN A 426 -74.98 6.05 -51.38
N ALA A 427 -74.93 4.73 -51.65
CA ALA A 427 -76.05 3.82 -51.55
C ALA A 427 -75.63 2.50 -50.88
N ALA A 428 -76.60 1.75 -50.36
CA ALA A 428 -76.34 0.44 -49.79
C ALA A 428 -75.86 -0.54 -50.88
N GLY A 429 -74.61 -0.98 -50.80
CA GLY A 429 -73.97 -1.80 -51.83
C GLY A 429 -73.46 -1.01 -53.04
N GLY A 430 -73.31 0.31 -52.90
CA GLY A 430 -72.79 1.20 -53.94
C GLY A 430 -71.38 0.82 -54.41
N GLU A 431 -71.12 0.98 -55.71
CA GLU A 431 -69.86 0.60 -56.32
C GLU A 431 -68.75 1.63 -55.99
N ILE A 432 -67.50 1.15 -55.84
CA ILE A 432 -66.33 2.03 -55.77
C ILE A 432 -66.04 2.52 -57.17
N LEU A 433 -66.05 3.83 -57.36
CA LEU A 433 -65.78 4.43 -58.65
C LEU A 433 -64.29 4.26 -58.98
N THR A 434 -64.00 3.74 -60.17
CA THR A 434 -62.62 3.53 -60.65
C THR A 434 -62.26 4.39 -61.86
N ASP A 435 -63.25 5.00 -62.51
CA ASP A 435 -63.13 5.95 -63.61
C ASP A 435 -64.24 7.03 -63.53
N GLY A 436 -64.23 7.99 -64.45
CA GLY A 436 -65.25 9.05 -64.52
C GLY A 436 -64.99 10.29 -63.64
N PHE A 437 -63.87 10.33 -62.92
CA PHE A 437 -63.44 11.49 -62.14
C PHE A 437 -61.91 11.63 -62.12
N THR A 438 -61.41 12.82 -61.77
CA THR A 438 -60.00 13.11 -61.50
C THR A 438 -59.88 13.75 -60.12
N VAL A 439 -58.90 13.32 -59.32
CA VAL A 439 -58.61 13.92 -58.02
C VAL A 439 -57.29 14.68 -58.10
N SER A 440 -57.30 15.97 -57.72
CA SER A 440 -56.10 16.76 -57.50
C SER A 440 -55.90 17.04 -56.01
N ILE A 441 -54.64 16.99 -55.58
CA ILE A 441 -54.25 17.41 -54.24
C ILE A 441 -53.91 18.89 -54.33
N ASP A 442 -54.71 19.74 -53.70
CA ASP A 442 -54.56 21.19 -53.82
C ASP A 442 -53.64 21.74 -52.72
N SER A 443 -53.65 21.12 -51.54
CA SER A 443 -52.75 21.41 -50.43
C SER A 443 -52.68 20.23 -49.45
N ALA A 444 -51.89 20.38 -48.38
CA ALA A 444 -51.85 19.43 -47.26
C ALA A 444 -53.20 19.27 -46.52
N ASN A 445 -54.17 20.17 -46.73
CA ASN A 445 -55.47 20.14 -46.05
C ASN A 445 -56.66 20.06 -46.99
N SER A 446 -56.45 20.04 -48.31
CA SER A 446 -57.56 20.09 -49.27
C SER A 446 -57.27 19.32 -50.57
N ILE A 447 -58.33 18.74 -51.12
CA ILE A 447 -58.33 18.10 -52.44
C ILE A 447 -59.47 18.67 -53.30
N SER A 448 -59.34 18.59 -54.61
CA SER A 448 -60.45 18.82 -55.54
C SER A 448 -60.76 17.57 -56.34
N VAL A 449 -62.05 17.34 -56.58
CA VAL A 449 -62.57 16.23 -57.37
C VAL A 449 -63.34 16.81 -58.56
N ASP A 450 -62.87 16.48 -59.76
CA ASP A 450 -63.51 16.83 -61.03
C ASP A 450 -64.20 15.60 -61.63
N PHE A 451 -65.51 15.65 -61.85
CA PHE A 451 -66.28 14.60 -62.52
C PHE A 451 -66.46 14.89 -64.02
N VAL A 452 -66.61 13.83 -64.82
CA VAL A 452 -66.93 13.95 -66.26
C VAL A 452 -68.38 14.39 -66.49
N ASP A 453 -69.29 13.95 -65.62
CA ASP A 453 -70.69 14.36 -65.56
C ASP A 453 -71.04 14.72 -64.10
N PRO A 454 -71.88 15.73 -63.84
CA PRO A 454 -72.18 16.15 -62.47
C PRO A 454 -72.89 15.04 -61.69
N PRO A 455 -72.40 14.66 -60.50
CA PRO A 455 -73.04 13.63 -59.67
C PRO A 455 -74.37 14.09 -59.11
N ASP A 456 -75.33 13.17 -59.01
CA ASP A 456 -76.65 13.40 -58.39
C ASP A 456 -76.52 13.94 -56.95
N GLU A 457 -77.57 14.60 -56.45
CA GLU A 457 -77.62 15.16 -55.09
C GLU A 457 -77.24 14.10 -54.03
N ASP A 458 -76.21 14.41 -53.23
CA ASP A 458 -75.60 13.53 -52.23
C ASP A 458 -75.21 12.12 -52.74
N GLY A 459 -74.97 12.00 -54.05
CA GLY A 459 -74.82 10.72 -54.75
C GLY A 459 -73.49 10.01 -54.49
N ILE A 460 -72.44 10.72 -54.05
CA ILE A 460 -71.08 10.18 -53.90
C ILE A 460 -70.56 10.36 -52.47
N ALA A 461 -70.03 9.28 -51.88
CA ALA A 461 -69.28 9.32 -50.63
C ALA A 461 -67.77 9.29 -50.92
N VAL A 462 -67.05 10.27 -50.39
CA VAL A 462 -65.60 10.41 -50.51
C VAL A 462 -64.96 10.08 -49.17
N LEU A 463 -64.07 9.08 -49.17
CA LEU A 463 -63.23 8.72 -48.04
C LEU A 463 -61.79 9.10 -48.34
N ILE A 464 -61.21 9.95 -47.49
CA ILE A 464 -59.83 10.39 -47.56
C ILE A 464 -59.09 9.80 -46.36
N THR A 465 -58.02 9.05 -46.62
CA THR A 465 -57.15 8.45 -45.60
C THR A 465 -55.72 8.93 -45.78
N SER A 466 -55.00 9.22 -44.69
CA SER A 466 -53.61 9.67 -44.78
C SER A 466 -52.61 8.54 -44.52
N ALA A 467 -51.50 8.55 -45.26
CA ALA A 467 -50.35 7.67 -45.05
C ALA A 467 -49.46 8.23 -43.92
N GLY A 468 -49.93 8.05 -42.69
CA GLY A 468 -49.22 8.40 -41.45
C GLY A 468 -49.34 9.88 -41.06
N PRO A 469 -49.53 10.20 -39.77
CA PRO A 469 -49.58 11.59 -39.31
C PRO A 469 -48.21 12.26 -39.44
N VAL A 470 -48.19 13.58 -39.70
CA VAL A 470 -47.12 14.44 -39.18
C VAL A 470 -47.31 14.47 -37.66
N SER A 471 -46.88 13.42 -36.97
CA SER A 471 -46.92 13.34 -35.51
C SER A 471 -46.16 14.54 -34.95
N ALA A 472 -46.87 15.49 -34.36
CA ALA A 472 -46.25 16.44 -33.45
C ALA A 472 -45.82 15.64 -32.21
N PHE A 473 -44.59 15.12 -32.25
CA PHE A 473 -43.91 14.52 -31.11
C PHE A 473 -43.73 15.60 -30.03
N GLN A 474 -44.75 15.86 -29.21
CA GLN A 474 -44.57 16.72 -28.06
C GLN A 474 -43.81 15.96 -26.98
N ALA A 475 -42.61 16.45 -26.70
CA ALA A 475 -41.96 16.21 -25.42
C ALA A 475 -42.92 16.68 -24.33
N HIS A 476 -43.53 15.75 -23.61
CA HIS A 476 -44.32 16.06 -22.44
C HIS A 476 -43.56 15.58 -21.21
N ASN A 477 -43.46 16.46 -20.22
CA ASN A 477 -42.86 16.16 -18.93
C ASN A 477 -44.00 15.77 -17.98
N HIS A 478 -43.86 14.65 -17.29
CA HIS A 478 -44.73 14.32 -16.18
C HIS A 478 -44.26 15.06 -14.93
N THR A 479 -45.19 15.66 -14.19
CA THR A 479 -44.89 16.15 -12.84
C THR A 479 -44.84 14.97 -11.88
N ILE A 480 -44.08 15.06 -10.78
CA ILE A 480 -43.91 13.97 -9.81
C ILE A 480 -45.28 13.44 -9.32
N ALA A 481 -46.25 14.33 -9.13
CA ALA A 481 -47.62 13.99 -8.70
C ALA A 481 -48.44 13.19 -9.73
N GLN A 482 -48.04 13.20 -11.01
CA GLN A 482 -48.68 12.42 -12.07
C GLN A 482 -48.17 10.98 -12.14
N ILE A 483 -47.07 10.66 -11.46
CA ILE A 483 -46.50 9.32 -11.40
C ILE A 483 -46.86 8.74 -10.03
N GLU A 484 -47.86 7.85 -10.04
CA GLU A 484 -48.34 7.16 -8.84
C GLU A 484 -47.15 6.50 -8.12
N THR A 485 -47.05 6.66 -6.80
CA THR A 485 -45.96 6.19 -5.91
C THR A 485 -44.61 6.92 -5.97
N LEU A 486 -44.32 7.72 -7.00
CA LEU A 486 -42.99 8.37 -7.11
C LEU A 486 -42.75 9.36 -5.96
N GLN A 487 -43.77 10.11 -5.55
CA GLN A 487 -43.68 11.02 -4.40
C GLN A 487 -43.32 10.25 -3.12
N THR A 488 -43.99 9.13 -2.86
CA THR A 488 -43.73 8.28 -1.68
C THR A 488 -42.31 7.70 -1.69
N ILE A 489 -41.79 7.32 -2.86
CA ILE A 489 -40.41 6.82 -2.99
C ILE A 489 -39.40 7.94 -2.74
N LEU A 490 -39.64 9.14 -3.28
CA LEU A 490 -38.77 10.29 -3.07
C LEU A 490 -38.79 10.76 -1.61
N ASP A 491 -39.96 10.77 -0.98
CA ASP A 491 -40.11 11.09 0.44
C ASP A 491 -39.40 10.05 1.31
N GLY A 492 -39.55 8.76 1.01
CA GLY A 492 -38.85 7.69 1.74
C GLY A 492 -37.33 7.69 1.52
N LEU A 493 -36.83 8.11 0.35
CA LEU A 493 -35.41 8.34 0.14
C LEU A 493 -34.93 9.58 0.90
N GLY A 494 -35.75 10.63 0.96
CA GLY A 494 -35.48 11.84 1.73
C GLY A 494 -35.39 11.55 3.23
N GLU A 495 -36.31 10.77 3.78
CA GLU A 495 -36.30 10.32 5.17
C GLU A 495 -35.06 9.47 5.46
N ARG A 496 -34.73 8.48 4.62
CA ARG A 496 -33.51 7.68 4.79
C ARG A 496 -32.22 8.49 4.71
N ILE A 497 -32.19 9.53 3.88
CA ILE A 497 -31.07 10.46 3.82
C ILE A 497 -31.03 11.31 5.08
N SER A 498 -32.17 11.83 5.55
CA SER A 498 -32.26 12.60 6.80
C SER A 498 -31.83 11.76 8.00
N ASP A 499 -32.25 10.49 8.08
CA ASP A 499 -31.83 9.55 9.12
C ASP A 499 -30.33 9.29 9.06
N LEU A 500 -29.75 9.15 7.86
CA LEU A 500 -28.30 9.02 7.67
C LEU A 500 -27.54 10.31 8.04
N GLU A 501 -28.13 11.47 7.77
CA GLU A 501 -27.59 12.78 8.12
C GLU A 501 -27.71 13.06 9.63
N ASP A 502 -28.76 12.58 10.29
CA ASP A 502 -28.97 12.69 11.74
C ASP A 502 -28.09 11.68 12.51
N LEU A 503 -27.81 10.49 11.93
CA LEU A 503 -26.85 9.53 12.46
C LEU A 503 -25.39 10.01 12.28
N ALA A 504 -25.15 10.97 11.37
CA ALA A 504 -23.83 11.54 11.11
C ALA A 504 -23.68 12.88 11.85
N PRO A 505 -22.95 12.95 12.99
CA PRO A 505 -22.76 14.21 13.69
C PRO A 505 -21.93 15.18 12.83
N SER A 506 -22.59 16.09 12.10
CA SER A 506 -22.02 17.19 11.30
C SER A 506 -20.53 17.05 10.96
N GLY A 507 -20.25 16.11 10.07
CA GLY A 507 -18.90 15.77 9.64
C GLY A 507 -18.85 14.32 9.21
N VAL A 508 -18.50 14.12 7.94
CA VAL A 508 -17.90 12.92 7.33
C VAL A 508 -17.70 11.78 8.32
N LEU A 509 -18.22 10.58 8.00
CA LEU A 509 -17.90 9.28 8.62
C LEU A 509 -16.40 9.21 8.98
N ALA A 510 -16.06 9.76 10.13
CA ALA A 510 -14.71 9.74 10.65
C ALA A 510 -14.58 8.34 11.23
N SER A 511 -13.53 7.64 10.81
CA SER A 511 -13.05 6.50 11.58
C SER A 511 -13.05 6.88 13.07
N PRO A 512 -13.49 5.99 13.97
CA PRO A 512 -13.58 6.28 15.40
C PRO A 512 -12.29 6.95 15.86
N GLU A 513 -12.40 7.94 16.75
CA GLU A 513 -11.26 8.55 17.43
C GLU A 513 -10.32 7.42 17.87
N ALA A 514 -9.22 7.24 17.13
CA ALA A 514 -8.19 6.34 17.56
C ALA A 514 -7.60 7.00 18.81
N ILE A 515 -7.89 6.44 19.98
CA ILE A 515 -7.14 6.73 21.19
C ILE A 515 -5.73 6.14 20.96
N GLY A 516 -4.89 6.88 20.24
CA GLY A 516 -3.58 6.43 19.76
C GLY A 516 -3.01 7.30 18.63
N TYR A 517 -1.71 7.15 18.36
CA TYR A 517 -1.03 7.84 17.26
C TYR A 517 -1.35 7.14 15.94
N SER A 518 -1.84 7.88 14.94
CA SER A 518 -2.10 7.33 13.59
C SER A 518 -0.79 7.08 12.81
N SER A 519 0.28 7.78 13.18
CA SER A 519 1.64 7.56 12.71
C SER A 519 2.63 8.13 13.74
N GLU A 520 3.77 7.46 13.92
CA GLU A 520 4.82 7.86 14.84
C GLU A 520 6.21 7.66 14.20
N TRP A 521 7.09 8.65 14.37
CA TRP A 521 8.50 8.58 14.01
C TRP A 521 9.34 8.93 15.23
N THR A 522 10.29 8.06 15.57
CA THR A 522 11.32 8.37 16.57
C THR A 522 12.48 9.10 15.89
N LEU A 523 12.86 10.26 16.41
CA LEU A 523 14.01 11.00 15.90
C LEU A 523 15.32 10.27 16.26
N PRO A 524 16.35 10.32 15.40
CA PRO A 524 17.63 9.71 15.70
C PRO A 524 18.28 10.42 16.89
N THR A 525 18.95 9.68 17.78
CA THR A 525 19.78 10.31 18.81
C THR A 525 21.05 10.86 18.15
N ILE A 526 21.33 12.14 18.33
CA ILE A 526 22.54 12.78 17.80
C ILE A 526 23.50 13.05 18.93
N PHE A 527 24.76 12.66 18.73
CA PHE A 527 25.90 13.10 19.53
C PHE A 527 27.09 13.32 18.61
N GLU A 528 27.55 14.57 18.50
CA GLU A 528 28.70 14.92 17.67
C GLU A 528 29.63 15.88 18.42
N VAL A 529 30.95 15.63 18.29
CA VAL A 529 31.98 16.58 18.68
C VAL A 529 32.88 16.86 17.48
N TYR A 530 32.96 18.12 17.07
CA TYR A 530 33.71 18.55 15.88
C TYR A 530 34.31 19.94 16.13
N PRO A 531 35.30 20.41 15.34
CA PRO A 531 35.98 19.73 14.25
C PRO A 531 36.97 18.66 14.76
N THR A 532 36.78 17.43 14.28
CA THR A 532 37.62 16.28 14.60
C THR A 532 37.81 15.43 13.34
N LYS A 533 38.94 14.72 13.21
CA LYS A 533 39.19 13.78 12.10
C LYS A 533 38.67 12.37 12.37
N GLN A 534 38.38 12.08 13.63
CA GLN A 534 37.92 10.80 14.14
C GLN A 534 36.58 11.03 14.81
N ALA A 535 35.61 10.15 14.54
CA ALA A 535 34.34 10.15 15.24
C ALA A 535 34.60 9.94 16.74
N VAL A 536 33.90 10.69 17.58
CA VAL A 536 33.96 10.55 19.03
C VAL A 536 32.72 9.75 19.42
N GLU A 537 32.89 8.45 19.56
CA GLU A 537 31.85 7.55 20.04
C GLU A 537 31.72 7.72 21.56
N VAL A 538 30.59 8.26 22.03
CA VAL A 538 30.28 8.18 23.45
C VAL A 538 28.89 7.61 23.65
N SER A 539 28.85 6.30 23.86
CA SER A 539 27.63 5.50 23.96
C SER A 539 26.88 5.65 25.29
N THR A 540 27.32 6.51 26.22
CA THR A 540 26.80 6.56 27.60
C THR A 540 26.61 7.96 28.19
N ILE A 541 26.76 9.04 27.43
CA ILE A 541 26.54 10.41 27.95
C ILE A 541 25.09 10.81 27.74
N ALA A 542 24.37 11.09 28.82
CA ALA A 542 23.00 11.61 28.78
C ALA A 542 22.95 13.11 28.43
N ASP A 543 24.01 13.86 28.72
CA ASP A 543 24.05 15.33 28.64
C ASP A 543 25.48 15.92 28.58
N LEU A 544 25.65 17.07 27.93
CA LEU A 544 26.98 17.63 27.62
C LEU A 544 27.75 18.09 28.86
N VAL A 545 27.07 18.28 29.99
CA VAL A 545 27.70 18.59 31.29
C VAL A 545 28.65 17.46 31.72
N ALA A 546 28.27 16.20 31.46
CA ALA A 546 29.01 15.02 31.87
C ALA A 546 30.13 14.63 30.89
N LEU A 547 30.39 15.45 29.86
CA LEU A 547 31.41 15.19 28.84
C LEU A 547 32.83 15.08 29.45
N PRO A 548 33.52 13.93 29.31
CA PRO A 548 34.87 13.75 29.82
C PRO A 548 35.85 14.56 28.95
N LYS A 549 36.08 15.82 29.34
CA LYS A 549 36.92 16.77 28.58
C LYS A 549 38.34 16.28 28.30
N ALA A 550 38.84 15.35 29.12
CA ALA A 550 40.16 14.74 28.98
C ALA A 550 40.24 13.67 27.86
N GLU A 551 39.12 13.08 27.47
CA GLU A 551 39.03 12.03 26.43
C GLU A 551 38.78 12.61 25.03
N LEU A 552 38.57 13.93 24.95
CA LEU A 552 38.29 14.59 23.69
C LEU A 552 39.54 14.71 22.80
N PRO A 553 39.36 14.68 21.46
CA PRO A 553 40.45 14.88 20.52
C PRO A 553 41.15 16.24 20.68
N LYS A 554 42.34 16.37 20.09
CA LYS A 554 43.04 17.66 20.06
C LYS A 554 42.15 18.75 19.44
N ILE A 555 42.16 19.94 20.05
CA ILE A 555 41.39 21.10 19.60
C ILE A 555 41.66 21.39 18.11
N GLY A 556 40.58 21.55 17.36
CA GLY A 556 40.63 22.01 15.97
C GLY A 556 40.41 23.52 15.86
N GLY A 557 40.36 24.01 14.62
CA GLY A 557 40.11 25.43 14.34
C GLY A 557 38.64 25.70 14.11
N LEU A 558 38.08 26.70 14.77
CA LEU A 558 36.73 27.19 14.46
C LEU A 558 36.85 28.21 13.32
N LEU A 559 35.94 28.10 12.34
CA LEU A 559 36.01 28.89 11.11
C LEU A 559 34.98 30.03 11.21
N PRO A 560 35.38 31.30 11.01
CA PRO A 560 34.48 32.43 11.09
C PRO A 560 33.59 32.52 9.84
N ALA A 561 32.40 33.09 9.98
CA ALA A 561 31.66 33.57 8.83
C ALA A 561 32.34 34.82 8.26
N VAL A 562 32.10 35.09 6.98
CA VAL A 562 32.55 36.31 6.33
C VAL A 562 31.33 37.17 6.03
N HIS A 563 31.29 38.34 6.64
CA HIS A 563 30.21 39.31 6.47
C HIS A 563 30.61 40.41 5.50
N ASP A 564 29.63 40.96 4.78
CA ASP A 564 29.79 42.11 3.89
C ASP A 564 30.85 41.93 2.80
N ALA A 565 31.10 40.67 2.40
CA ALA A 565 32.08 40.36 1.37
C ALA A 565 31.50 40.46 -0.04
N THR A 566 32.31 41.01 -0.94
CA THR A 566 32.10 40.86 -2.38
C THR A 566 32.76 39.57 -2.87
N THR A 567 32.14 38.94 -3.86
CA THR A 567 32.63 37.68 -4.42
C THR A 567 33.70 37.94 -5.47
N GLU A 568 34.84 37.28 -5.35
CA GLU A 568 35.93 37.32 -6.31
C GLU A 568 36.11 35.98 -7.03
N ALA A 569 36.82 35.94 -8.15
CA ALA A 569 37.15 34.67 -8.80
C ALA A 569 38.21 33.90 -8.00
N LEU A 570 38.01 32.60 -7.78
CA LEU A 570 38.98 31.73 -7.11
C LEU A 570 40.30 31.69 -7.90
N PRO A 571 41.45 32.02 -7.29
CA PRO A 571 42.73 31.97 -7.97
C PRO A 571 43.09 30.55 -8.43
N SER A 572 43.65 30.43 -9.64
CA SER A 572 44.15 29.16 -10.21
C SER A 572 45.61 29.33 -10.67
N PRO A 573 46.57 28.53 -10.15
CA PRO A 573 46.42 27.48 -9.13
C PRO A 573 46.05 28.06 -7.76
N LEU A 574 45.42 27.26 -6.90
CA LEU A 574 45.01 27.68 -5.55
C LEU A 574 46.25 28.01 -4.70
N PRO A 575 46.42 29.28 -4.25
CA PRO A 575 47.58 29.68 -3.46
C PRO A 575 47.49 29.16 -2.02
N LEU A 576 48.60 29.19 -1.29
CA LEU A 576 48.59 28.91 0.14
C LEU A 576 47.74 29.98 0.88
N PRO A 577 46.98 29.59 1.93
CA PRO A 577 46.28 30.53 2.79
C PRO A 577 47.24 31.60 3.34
N SER A 578 46.76 32.84 3.44
CA SER A 578 47.55 33.96 3.94
C SER A 578 46.66 35.05 4.54
N PRO A 579 47.20 35.96 5.37
CA PRO A 579 46.43 37.04 5.97
C PRO A 579 45.72 37.97 4.97
N SER A 580 46.21 38.07 3.72
CA SER A 580 45.59 38.89 2.67
C SER A 580 44.28 38.33 2.12
N HIS A 581 43.94 37.09 2.48
CA HIS A 581 42.70 36.42 2.09
C HIS A 581 41.61 36.50 3.17
N ILE A 582 41.94 36.98 4.37
CA ILE A 582 40.99 37.12 5.49
C ILE A 582 39.88 38.10 5.11
N GLY A 583 38.63 37.74 5.41
CA GLY A 583 37.46 38.57 5.14
C GLY A 583 37.04 38.63 3.67
N ARG A 584 37.60 37.80 2.80
CA ARG A 584 37.29 37.74 1.36
C ARG A 584 36.63 36.41 1.00
N VAL A 585 35.77 36.45 -0.01
CA VAL A 585 35.05 35.28 -0.52
C VAL A 585 35.35 35.09 -2.00
N PHE A 586 35.64 33.86 -2.38
CA PHE A 586 36.02 33.47 -3.72
C PHE A 586 35.03 32.46 -4.29
N GLN A 587 34.65 32.62 -5.55
CA GLN A 587 33.78 31.69 -6.26
C GLN A 587 34.59 30.86 -7.26
N ASN A 588 34.34 29.55 -7.30
CA ASN A 588 34.94 28.68 -8.28
C ASN A 588 34.29 28.88 -9.67
N GLN A 589 34.88 29.76 -10.47
CA GLN A 589 34.43 30.06 -11.84
C GLN A 589 35.15 29.22 -12.92
N THR A 590 35.93 28.21 -12.52
CA THR A 590 36.77 27.42 -13.45
C THR A 590 35.98 26.40 -14.28
N GLY A 591 34.70 26.18 -13.97
CA GLY A 591 33.85 25.17 -14.61
C GLY A 591 34.17 23.72 -14.22
N SER A 592 35.20 23.48 -13.39
CA SER A 592 35.61 22.17 -12.88
C SER A 592 35.67 22.15 -11.35
N THR A 593 35.65 20.96 -10.75
CA THR A 593 35.80 20.80 -9.29
C THR A 593 37.23 21.11 -8.84
N VAL A 594 37.38 21.98 -7.84
CA VAL A 594 38.66 22.33 -7.21
C VAL A 594 38.74 21.68 -5.82
N ILE A 595 39.90 21.14 -5.43
CA ILE A 595 40.09 20.56 -4.10
C ILE A 595 40.65 21.63 -3.16
N LEU A 596 39.91 21.94 -2.09
CA LEU A 596 40.40 22.75 -0.99
C LEU A 596 41.21 21.86 -0.03
N PRO A 597 42.47 22.20 0.28
CA PRO A 597 43.30 21.41 1.18
C PRO A 597 42.72 21.44 2.60
N GLY A 598 42.64 20.26 3.23
CA GLY A 598 42.17 20.13 4.61
C GLY A 598 43.15 20.72 5.63
N GLY A 599 42.64 21.16 6.76
CA GLY A 599 43.44 21.75 7.84
C GLY A 599 42.66 21.86 9.14
N LEU A 600 43.36 22.17 10.25
CA LEU A 600 42.73 22.48 11.55
C LEU A 600 41.72 21.44 12.06
N GLY A 601 42.04 20.15 11.91
CA GLY A 601 41.17 19.04 12.34
C GLY A 601 40.19 18.53 11.29
N ARG A 602 40.24 19.04 10.05
CA ARG A 602 39.34 18.65 8.94
C ARG A 602 40.06 17.94 7.80
N LYS A 603 39.31 17.19 6.98
CA LYS A 603 39.77 16.60 5.71
C LYS A 603 39.60 17.61 4.57
N GLY A 604 40.26 17.40 3.43
CA GLY A 604 40.08 18.24 2.24
C GLY A 604 38.68 18.08 1.66
N VAL A 605 38.15 19.15 1.06
CA VAL A 605 36.79 19.22 0.53
C VAL A 605 36.82 19.57 -0.95
N GLN A 606 35.96 18.93 -1.73
CA GLN A 606 35.74 19.28 -3.13
C GLN A 606 34.81 20.49 -3.23
N LEU A 607 35.25 21.52 -3.93
CA LEU A 607 34.50 22.73 -4.26
C LEU A 607 34.02 22.63 -5.71
N LYS A 608 32.72 22.45 -5.91
CA LYS A 608 32.14 22.33 -7.26
C LYS A 608 32.18 23.67 -8.00
N ALA A 609 31.92 23.64 -9.30
CA ALA A 609 31.75 24.87 -10.08
C ALA A 609 30.62 25.73 -9.47
N ASN A 610 30.84 27.05 -9.42
CA ASN A 610 29.98 28.07 -8.84
C ASN A 610 29.81 28.06 -7.31
N GLU A 611 30.42 27.12 -6.58
CA GLU A 611 30.46 27.16 -5.11
C GLU A 611 31.48 28.20 -4.60
N PHE A 612 31.34 28.58 -3.32
CA PHE A 612 32.14 29.63 -2.68
C PHE A 612 33.14 29.07 -1.67
N ALA A 613 34.28 29.72 -1.56
CA ALA A 613 35.32 29.44 -0.58
C ALA A 613 35.76 30.73 0.12
N ALA A 614 36.17 30.61 1.38
CA ALA A 614 36.82 31.68 2.14
C ALA A 614 38.14 31.15 2.73
N SER A 615 38.95 32.07 3.22
CA SER A 615 40.17 31.73 3.96
C SER A 615 40.29 32.63 5.18
N ASP A 616 40.59 32.03 6.33
CA ASP A 616 40.90 32.73 7.58
C ASP A 616 42.42 33.00 7.73
N GLY A 617 43.17 32.80 6.65
CA GLY A 617 44.62 32.93 6.59
C GLY A 617 45.37 31.69 7.07
N ARG A 618 44.70 30.75 7.74
CA ARG A 618 45.24 29.46 8.18
C ARG A 618 44.88 28.34 7.20
N VAL A 619 43.65 28.33 6.69
CA VAL A 619 43.07 27.27 5.86
C VAL A 619 42.05 27.82 4.87
N TRP A 620 41.93 27.17 3.71
CA TRP A 620 40.82 27.37 2.78
C TRP A 620 39.64 26.49 3.19
N TYR A 621 38.44 27.06 3.25
CA TYR A 621 37.23 26.33 3.61
C TYR A 621 36.06 26.73 2.74
N ARG A 622 35.12 25.79 2.56
CA ARG A 622 33.91 26.02 1.77
C ARG A 622 32.92 26.85 2.59
N VAL A 623 32.28 27.81 1.92
CA VAL A 623 31.25 28.66 2.52
C VAL A 623 29.97 28.60 1.71
N GLU A 624 28.85 28.74 2.41
CA GLU A 624 27.50 28.73 1.88
C GLU A 624 26.81 30.06 2.15
N ARG A 625 25.96 30.47 1.22
CA ARG A 625 25.13 31.65 1.30
C ARG A 625 23.68 31.20 1.37
N PHE A 626 22.96 31.60 2.41
CA PHE A 626 21.59 31.10 2.67
C PHE A 626 20.50 32.01 2.08
N ASP A 627 20.79 33.29 1.89
CA ASP A 627 19.85 34.29 1.33
C ASP A 627 20.57 35.14 0.26
N THR A 628 19.90 36.15 -0.31
CA THR A 628 20.56 37.20 -1.11
C THR A 628 21.42 38.17 -0.27
N GLY A 629 21.68 37.87 1.01
CA GLY A 629 22.52 38.70 1.90
C GLY A 629 24.02 38.63 1.59
N SER A 630 24.82 39.54 2.14
CA SER A 630 26.28 39.64 1.92
C SER A 630 27.13 38.73 2.82
N SER A 631 26.50 37.82 3.57
CA SER A 631 27.15 36.95 4.56
C SER A 631 27.30 35.53 4.07
N TYR A 632 28.49 34.97 4.28
CA TYR A 632 28.88 33.63 3.87
C TYR A 632 29.33 32.83 5.09
N TYR A 633 28.72 31.68 5.32
CA TYR A 633 28.91 30.88 6.52
C TYR A 633 29.65 29.58 6.18
N PRO A 634 30.53 29.05 7.05
CA PRO A 634 31.28 27.85 6.73
C PRO A 634 30.36 26.62 6.66
N SER A 635 30.35 25.93 5.51
CA SER A 635 29.47 24.78 5.27
C SER A 635 29.76 23.58 6.16
N ASP A 636 30.99 23.49 6.66
CA ASP A 636 31.47 22.37 7.48
C ASP A 636 30.75 22.26 8.82
N PHE A 637 30.02 23.30 9.21
CA PHE A 637 29.23 23.39 10.43
C PHE A 637 27.72 23.32 10.17
N THR A 638 27.32 23.17 8.90
CA THR A 638 25.93 22.89 8.52
C THR A 638 25.61 21.44 8.87
N ARG A 639 24.52 21.19 9.59
CA ARG A 639 24.04 19.83 9.94
C ARG A 639 22.57 19.68 9.60
N GLU A 640 22.21 18.55 9.01
CA GLU A 640 20.83 18.11 8.95
C GLU A 640 20.56 17.23 10.18
N LEU A 641 19.54 17.59 10.94
CA LEU A 641 19.19 16.91 12.19
C LEU A 641 18.24 15.73 11.90
N PHE A 642 17.25 15.96 11.05
CA PHE A 642 16.26 14.96 10.64
C PHE A 642 15.57 15.42 9.35
N SER A 643 14.96 14.49 8.64
CA SER A 643 14.08 14.74 7.49
C SER A 643 12.94 13.71 7.51
N ILE A 644 11.70 14.17 7.43
CA ILE A 644 10.48 13.34 7.55
C ILE A 644 9.54 13.71 6.40
N PHE A 645 8.88 12.70 5.83
CA PHE A 645 7.84 12.86 4.82
C PHE A 645 6.48 12.53 5.42
N VAL A 646 5.50 13.41 5.17
CA VAL A 646 4.12 13.26 5.62
C VAL A 646 3.21 13.23 4.38
N ASN A 647 2.36 12.22 4.31
CA ASN A 647 1.37 12.02 3.25
C ASN A 647 -0.03 12.46 3.74
N GLU A 648 -0.89 12.90 2.81
CA GLU A 648 -2.29 13.26 3.06
C GLU A 648 -3.16 12.14 3.67
N GLN A 649 -2.83 10.87 3.42
CA GLN A 649 -3.49 9.71 4.02
C GLN A 649 -3.07 9.51 5.49
N GLN A 650 -1.87 9.99 5.86
CA GLN A 650 -1.38 10.01 7.23
C GLN A 650 -1.96 11.22 7.98
N LEU A 651 -1.86 12.42 7.41
CA LEU A 651 -2.45 13.65 7.96
C LEU A 651 -3.88 13.84 7.44
N ARG A 652 -4.82 13.04 7.97
CA ARG A 652 -6.24 13.08 7.62
C ARG A 652 -6.90 14.39 8.09
N LEU A 653 -8.09 14.67 7.57
CA LEU A 653 -8.87 15.81 8.03
C LEU A 653 -9.16 15.70 9.54
N ARG A 654 -9.12 16.82 10.26
CA ARG A 654 -9.25 16.95 11.73
C ARG A 654 -8.08 16.39 12.54
N THR A 655 -7.01 15.90 11.90
CA THR A 655 -5.81 15.41 12.60
C THR A 655 -4.70 16.46 12.72
N GLU A 656 -3.79 16.25 13.67
CA GLU A 656 -2.65 17.12 13.93
C GLU A 656 -1.32 16.35 13.85
N PHE A 657 -0.40 16.79 13.00
CA PHE A 657 1.01 16.40 13.06
C PHE A 657 1.74 17.28 14.10
N SER A 658 2.37 16.66 15.09
CA SER A 658 3.20 17.34 16.10
C SER A 658 4.62 16.78 16.05
N LEU A 659 5.59 17.68 15.90
CA LEU A 659 7.03 17.38 15.94
C LEU A 659 7.67 18.25 17.02
N GLN A 660 8.34 17.63 17.99
CA GLN A 660 9.06 18.35 19.04
C GLN A 660 10.43 17.71 19.27
N PHE A 661 11.45 18.54 19.41
CA PHE A 661 12.83 18.08 19.59
C PHE A 661 13.63 19.08 20.42
N ALA A 662 14.64 18.57 21.13
CA ALA A 662 15.57 19.39 21.89
C ALA A 662 16.99 19.25 21.34
N VAL A 663 17.76 20.33 21.36
CA VAL A 663 19.20 20.32 21.05
C VAL A 663 19.97 20.91 22.23
N GLU A 664 21.01 20.21 22.66
CA GLU A 664 21.98 20.68 23.64
C GLU A 664 23.26 21.04 22.90
N THR A 665 23.77 22.26 23.13
CA THR A 665 24.99 22.74 22.47
C THR A 665 25.94 23.37 23.47
N ALA A 666 27.25 23.15 23.28
CA ALA A 666 28.31 23.77 24.07
C ALA A 666 29.60 23.90 23.27
N VAL A 667 30.39 24.94 23.53
CA VAL A 667 31.79 24.99 23.08
C VAL A 667 32.70 24.42 24.17
N VAL A 668 33.65 23.57 23.78
CA VAL A 668 34.55 22.86 24.71
C VAL A 668 36.00 23.17 24.34
N ASN A 669 36.80 23.50 25.35
CA ASN A 669 38.20 23.91 25.18
C ASN A 669 38.36 25.01 24.11
N SER A 670 37.37 25.91 24.02
CA SER A 670 37.33 26.97 23.02
C SER A 670 37.77 28.32 23.57
N ASN A 671 38.37 29.14 22.71
CA ASN A 671 38.76 30.51 23.01
C ASN A 671 37.80 31.57 22.44
N THR A 672 36.65 31.17 21.91
CA THR A 672 35.63 32.06 21.36
C THR A 672 34.24 31.48 21.57
N ASN A 673 33.22 32.33 21.73
CA ASN A 673 31.84 31.87 21.61
C ASN A 673 31.46 31.72 20.14
N CYS A 674 30.43 30.91 19.90
CA CYS A 674 29.91 30.70 18.55
C CYS A 674 28.42 31.04 18.50
N GLN A 675 27.91 31.21 17.30
CA GLN A 675 26.47 31.22 17.04
C GLN A 675 26.09 30.14 16.04
N TRP A 676 24.86 29.68 16.18
CA TRP A 676 24.18 28.82 15.23
C TRP A 676 22.77 29.33 15.02
N VAL A 677 22.16 28.92 13.91
CA VAL A 677 20.74 29.13 13.68
C VAL A 677 20.10 27.78 13.45
N VAL A 678 19.13 27.43 14.29
CA VAL A 678 18.22 26.30 14.05
C VAL A 678 17.17 26.77 13.07
N VAL A 679 16.99 25.99 12.01
CA VAL A 679 15.89 26.17 11.06
C VAL A 679 15.07 24.90 10.94
N VAL A 680 13.76 25.06 10.84
CA VAL A 680 12.84 23.99 10.42
C VAL A 680 12.24 24.42 9.10
N GLU A 681 12.39 23.60 8.07
CA GLU A 681 11.97 23.89 6.71
C GLU A 681 10.89 22.90 6.29
N THR A 682 9.87 23.40 5.60
CA THR A 682 8.87 22.58 4.94
C THR A 682 9.18 22.55 3.44
N GLY A 683 8.95 21.40 2.81
CA GLY A 683 9.20 21.19 1.39
C GLY A 683 8.04 20.46 0.75
N THR A 684 7.89 20.62 -0.56
CA THR A 684 6.91 19.87 -1.34
C THR A 684 7.66 18.80 -2.13
N ALA A 685 7.26 17.54 -1.97
CA ALA A 685 7.76 16.48 -2.83
C ALA A 685 7.16 16.66 -4.23
N PRO A 686 7.96 16.58 -5.31
CA PRO A 686 7.42 16.62 -6.66
C PRO A 686 6.46 15.44 -6.86
N GLN A 687 5.28 15.71 -7.43
CA GLN A 687 4.32 14.69 -7.83
C GLN A 687 4.61 14.23 -9.26
N ASP A 688 4.33 12.96 -9.56
CA ASP A 688 4.32 12.48 -10.94
C ASP A 688 3.25 13.23 -11.73
N SER A 689 3.67 13.90 -12.79
CA SER A 689 2.74 14.55 -13.73
C SER A 689 2.49 13.64 -14.91
N SER A 690 1.25 13.59 -15.40
CA SER A 690 0.88 12.85 -16.61
C SER A 690 0.79 13.81 -17.81
N PRO A 691 1.45 13.52 -18.95
CA PRO A 691 2.26 12.32 -19.24
C PRO A 691 3.69 12.39 -18.66
N GLY A 692 4.18 11.24 -18.19
CA GLY A 692 5.37 11.10 -17.32
C GLY A 692 6.71 11.53 -17.91
N THR A 693 7.36 12.51 -17.26
CA THR A 693 8.82 12.71 -17.29
C THR A 693 9.51 11.68 -16.35
N PRO A 694 10.84 11.44 -16.43
CA PRO A 694 11.49 10.33 -15.73
C PRO A 694 11.22 10.34 -14.22
N GLY A 695 11.09 9.13 -13.65
CA GLY A 695 10.65 8.91 -12.27
C GLY A 695 11.39 9.71 -11.19
N LEU A 696 10.67 9.97 -10.11
CA LEU A 696 11.03 10.92 -9.05
C LEU A 696 12.31 10.51 -8.31
N ASN A 697 13.22 11.47 -8.14
CA ASN A 697 14.38 11.35 -7.27
C ASN A 697 14.10 12.08 -5.95
N LEU A 698 14.34 11.44 -4.81
CA LEU A 698 14.25 12.04 -3.46
C LEU A 698 15.09 13.32 -3.31
N GLN A 699 16.11 13.51 -4.17
CA GLN A 699 16.89 14.74 -4.26
C GLN A 699 16.08 15.97 -4.73
N ASN A 700 14.86 15.79 -5.27
CA ASN A 700 14.07 16.83 -5.91
C ASN A 700 13.04 17.51 -5.00
N VAL A 701 13.07 17.28 -3.68
CA VAL A 701 12.19 18.02 -2.75
C VAL A 701 12.46 19.52 -2.87
N VAL A 702 11.42 20.27 -3.22
CA VAL A 702 11.50 21.73 -3.31
C VAL A 702 11.21 22.30 -1.93
N TRP A 703 12.26 22.69 -1.22
CA TRP A 703 12.16 23.33 0.09
C TRP A 703 11.67 24.77 -0.05
N SER A 704 10.79 25.19 0.87
CA SER A 704 10.33 26.58 0.97
C SER A 704 11.52 27.53 1.12
N ALA A 705 11.51 28.62 0.36
CA ALA A 705 12.55 29.66 0.45
C ALA A 705 12.60 30.33 1.83
N THR A 706 11.46 30.36 2.54
CA THR A 706 11.38 30.86 3.91
C THR A 706 11.20 29.68 4.86
N PRO A 707 12.15 29.42 5.78
CA PRO A 707 11.99 28.40 6.80
C PRO A 707 10.78 28.68 7.68
N ALA A 708 10.05 27.61 8.04
CA ALA A 708 8.92 27.67 8.95
C ALA A 708 9.33 28.17 10.34
N LEU A 709 10.44 27.63 10.87
CA LEU A 709 11.05 28.08 12.12
C LEU A 709 12.46 28.57 11.86
N THR A 710 12.82 29.68 12.47
CA THR A 710 14.20 30.18 12.55
C THR A 710 14.44 30.65 13.98
N GLN A 711 15.53 30.18 14.60
CA GLN A 711 15.96 30.63 15.92
C GLN A 711 17.48 30.66 16.02
N ARG A 712 18.04 31.80 16.44
CA ARG A 712 19.47 31.91 16.75
C ARG A 712 19.78 31.31 18.12
N LEU A 713 20.85 30.51 18.17
CA LEU A 713 21.47 29.94 19.35
C LEU A 713 22.83 30.60 19.58
N ILE A 714 23.12 30.97 20.82
CA ILE A 714 24.45 31.41 21.23
C ILE A 714 25.11 30.25 21.99
N VAL A 715 26.19 29.72 21.42
CA VAL A 715 26.88 28.54 21.93
C VAL A 715 28.05 29.02 22.78
N THR A 716 27.97 28.73 24.08
CA THR A 716 28.96 29.14 25.09
C THR A 716 29.58 27.92 25.76
N PRO A 717 30.59 28.09 26.64
CA PRO A 717 31.13 26.97 27.42
C PRO A 717 30.15 26.31 28.39
N VAL A 718 29.05 27.00 28.72
CA VAL A 718 27.94 26.44 29.50
C VAL A 718 27.03 25.70 28.53
N SER A 719 26.74 24.42 28.81
CA SER A 719 25.81 23.68 27.97
C SER A 719 24.39 24.21 28.16
N CYS A 720 23.73 24.44 27.02
CA CYS A 720 22.38 24.99 26.97
C CYS A 720 21.49 24.04 26.18
N ARG A 721 20.36 23.64 26.78
CA ARG A 721 19.30 22.90 26.11
C ARG A 721 18.30 23.86 25.50
N HIS A 722 17.93 23.61 24.24
CA HIS A 722 16.98 24.41 23.50
C HIS A 722 15.87 23.52 22.95
N LEU A 723 14.61 23.84 23.30
CA LEU A 723 13.43 23.09 22.88
C LEU A 723 12.75 23.78 21.69
N PHE A 724 12.49 23.01 20.64
CA PHE A 724 11.83 23.47 19.42
C PHE A 724 10.77 22.48 18.97
N GLY A 725 9.85 22.95 18.13
CA GLY A 725 8.88 22.09 17.50
C GLY A 725 7.99 22.81 16.51
N VAL A 726 7.15 22.05 15.83
CA VAL A 726 6.05 22.56 15.01
C VAL A 726 4.84 21.66 15.17
N ARG A 727 3.65 22.23 14.98
CA ARG A 727 2.40 21.48 14.83
C ARG A 727 1.69 21.89 13.55
N VAL A 728 1.34 20.94 12.71
CA VAL A 728 0.55 21.16 11.50
C VAL A 728 -0.84 20.57 11.75
N LYS A 729 -1.87 21.42 11.74
CA LYS A 729 -3.26 21.00 11.89
C LYS A 729 -3.96 21.09 10.55
N ARG A 730 -4.73 20.06 10.22
CA ARG A 730 -5.57 20.01 9.03
C ARG A 730 -7.03 20.07 9.42
N SER A 731 -7.76 21.12 9.04
CA SER A 731 -9.16 21.30 9.42
C SER A 731 -9.97 21.96 8.30
N LEU A 732 -11.30 21.84 8.37
CA LEU A 732 -12.19 22.62 7.51
C LEU A 732 -12.44 23.98 8.16
N ILE A 733 -12.02 25.04 7.48
CA ILE A 733 -12.38 26.42 7.84
C ILE A 733 -13.30 26.94 6.74
N SER A 734 -14.56 27.22 7.09
CA SER A 734 -15.59 27.63 6.12
C SER A 734 -15.73 26.66 4.94
N ASN A 735 -15.72 25.35 5.22
CA ASN A 735 -15.79 24.25 4.24
C ASN A 735 -14.60 24.17 3.25
N VAL A 736 -13.47 24.81 3.58
CA VAL A 736 -12.22 24.70 2.80
C VAL A 736 -11.18 23.93 3.62
N ASP A 737 -10.59 22.88 3.02
CA ASP A 737 -9.46 22.15 3.61
C ASP A 737 -8.27 23.11 3.82
N THR A 738 -7.98 23.39 5.07
CA THR A 738 -7.02 24.41 5.49
C THR A 738 -5.98 23.80 6.41
N LEU A 739 -4.71 24.03 6.06
CA LEU A 739 -3.57 23.69 6.91
C LEU A 739 -3.14 24.93 7.70
N THR A 740 -2.94 24.75 8.99
CA THR A 740 -2.38 25.76 9.88
C THR A 740 -1.11 25.22 10.53
N LEU A 741 -0.14 26.10 10.79
CA LEU A 741 1.13 25.73 11.41
C LEU A 741 1.38 26.56 12.66
N ASP A 742 1.56 25.87 13.77
CA ASP A 742 2.02 26.43 15.04
C ASP A 742 3.51 26.13 15.23
N LEU A 743 4.31 27.15 15.52
CA LEU A 743 5.74 27.08 15.80
C LEU A 743 5.96 27.07 17.31
N ILE A 744 6.70 26.08 17.80
CA ILE A 744 7.04 25.94 19.22
C ILE A 744 8.48 26.37 19.44
N ARG A 745 8.69 27.38 20.28
CA ARG A 745 10.01 27.84 20.73
C ARG A 745 10.01 27.91 22.24
N TYR A 746 10.83 27.09 22.89
CA TYR A 746 10.96 27.07 24.36
C TYR A 746 9.59 26.91 25.07
N GLY A 747 8.71 26.08 24.50
CA GLY A 747 7.36 25.83 25.00
C GLY A 747 6.29 26.86 24.59
N ALA A 748 6.66 28.02 24.04
CA ALA A 748 5.70 29.00 23.54
C ALA A 748 5.29 28.69 22.09
N SER A 749 3.98 28.75 21.81
CA SER A 749 3.42 28.59 20.47
C SER A 749 3.20 29.94 19.77
N SER A 750 3.44 29.99 18.47
CA SER A 750 3.18 31.15 17.60
C SER A 750 2.83 30.70 16.18
N ALA A 751 1.98 31.42 15.46
CA ALA A 751 1.62 31.04 14.09
C ALA A 751 2.83 31.12 13.14
N GLY A 752 2.91 30.17 12.21
CA GLY A 752 3.88 30.13 11.12
C GLY A 752 3.23 29.91 9.75
N THR A 753 4.05 29.82 8.71
CA THR A 753 3.58 29.56 7.34
C THR A 753 3.37 28.07 7.13
N ALA A 754 2.11 27.65 6.97
CA ALA A 754 1.76 26.25 6.76
C ALA A 754 2.26 25.71 5.41
N PRO A 755 2.49 24.39 5.31
CA PRO A 755 2.70 23.73 4.02
C PRO A 755 1.54 23.99 3.06
N ALA A 756 1.83 24.02 1.76
CA ALA A 756 0.82 24.25 0.72
C ALA A 756 -0.19 23.10 0.56
N SER A 757 0.18 21.88 1.00
CA SER A 757 -0.69 20.70 0.93
C SER A 757 -0.38 19.73 2.07
N ALA A 758 -1.26 18.74 2.29
CA ALA A 758 -1.08 17.70 3.31
C ALA A 758 0.03 16.69 2.93
N ASN A 759 0.49 16.72 1.68
CA ASN A 759 1.69 16.01 1.21
C ASN A 759 2.90 16.96 1.31
N PHE A 760 3.68 16.83 2.37
CA PHE A 760 4.85 17.68 2.60
C PHE A 760 6.03 16.93 3.24
N ALA A 761 7.23 17.45 3.00
CA ALA A 761 8.44 17.06 3.71
C ALA A 761 8.77 18.11 4.77
N ILE A 762 9.37 17.69 5.87
CA ILE A 762 9.86 18.57 6.92
C ILE A 762 11.27 18.16 7.34
N ARG A 763 12.18 19.12 7.49
CA ARG A 763 13.53 18.87 8.00
C ARG A 763 13.98 19.91 9.02
N GLY A 764 14.82 19.48 9.96
CA GLY A 764 15.51 20.33 10.90
C GLY A 764 16.98 20.49 10.50
N ARG A 765 17.52 21.70 10.55
CA ARG A 765 18.95 21.95 10.25
C ARG A 765 19.58 22.95 11.22
N LEU A 766 20.87 22.79 11.43
CA LEU A 766 21.76 23.81 12.00
C LEU A 766 22.50 24.48 10.85
N VAL A 767 22.37 25.80 10.76
CA VAL A 767 22.92 26.62 9.67
C VAL A 767 23.53 27.90 10.24
N ARG A 768 24.15 28.71 9.37
CA ARG A 768 24.67 30.05 9.69
C ARG A 768 25.62 30.06 10.89
N PHE A 769 26.54 29.10 10.92
CA PHE A 769 27.57 29.03 11.94
C PHE A 769 28.55 30.20 11.85
N ASP A 770 28.90 30.78 12.98
CA ASP A 770 29.84 31.90 13.05
C ASP A 770 30.51 31.98 14.44
N THR A 771 31.65 32.67 14.50
CA THR A 771 32.47 32.87 15.70
C THR A 771 32.62 34.35 16.01
N GLU A 772 33.03 34.71 17.23
CA GLU A 772 33.28 36.13 17.53
C GLU A 772 34.48 36.69 16.73
N ASN A 773 34.26 37.85 16.09
CA ASN A 773 35.29 38.54 15.30
C ASN A 773 36.51 39.03 16.11
N SER A 774 36.45 38.99 17.45
CA SER A 774 37.54 39.40 18.34
C SER A 774 38.64 38.34 18.51
N ALA A 775 38.40 37.08 18.13
CA ALA A 775 39.36 35.99 18.27
C ALA A 775 40.23 35.83 17.01
N SER A 776 41.51 36.22 17.08
CA SER A 776 42.45 36.16 15.94
C SER A 776 42.92 34.74 15.55
N ASP A 777 42.63 33.74 16.36
CA ASP A 777 42.91 32.31 16.11
C ASP A 777 41.82 31.46 16.78
N ALA A 778 40.59 31.55 16.27
CA ALA A 778 39.44 30.83 16.82
C ALA A 778 39.69 29.31 16.81
N ARG A 779 39.70 28.69 17.99
CA ARG A 779 39.97 27.26 18.22
C ARG A 779 39.02 26.70 19.27
N GLY A 780 38.83 25.39 19.22
CA GLY A 780 38.00 24.66 20.15
C GLY A 780 37.28 23.52 19.49
N LEU A 781 36.39 22.91 20.25
CA LEU A 781 35.45 21.90 19.81
C LEU A 781 34.04 22.42 20.10
N ILE A 782 33.08 21.98 19.30
CA ILE A 782 31.67 22.17 19.54
C ILE A 782 31.08 20.79 19.75
N ALA A 783 30.34 20.66 20.84
CA ALA A 783 29.58 19.48 21.16
C ALA A 783 28.11 19.77 20.89
N LEU A 784 27.48 18.86 20.15
CA LEU A 784 26.06 18.82 19.85
C LEU A 784 25.52 17.50 20.36
N ALA A 785 24.49 17.55 21.20
CA ALA A 785 23.75 16.37 21.61
C ALA A 785 22.25 16.64 21.46
N GLY A 786 21.44 15.62 21.19
CA GLY A 786 20.00 15.73 21.39
C GLY A 786 19.10 14.96 20.44
N LEU A 787 18.02 15.63 20.08
CA LEU A 787 16.76 15.16 19.51
C LEU A 787 15.87 14.41 20.51
N THR A 788 16.40 13.46 21.28
CA THR A 788 15.62 12.61 22.20
C THR A 788 15.79 12.92 23.69
N ILE A 789 16.36 14.09 24.04
CA ILE A 789 16.62 14.44 25.45
C ILE A 789 15.28 14.69 26.16
N PRO A 790 14.91 13.93 27.20
CA PRO A 790 13.68 14.15 27.94
C PRO A 790 13.65 15.56 28.52
N GLY A 791 12.50 16.23 28.42
CA GLY A 791 12.24 17.40 29.26
C GLY A 791 12.33 17.03 30.74
N ASP A 792 12.61 18.01 31.60
CA ASP A 792 12.60 17.79 33.05
C ASP A 792 11.28 17.12 33.47
N ALA A 793 11.36 16.14 34.36
CA ALA A 793 10.20 15.37 34.84
C ALA A 793 9.11 16.33 35.36
N GLY A 794 8.02 16.46 34.59
CA GLY A 794 6.94 17.42 34.83
C GLY A 794 6.70 18.45 33.71
N SER A 795 7.46 18.42 32.60
CA SER A 795 7.21 19.31 31.46
C SER A 795 5.94 18.95 30.68
N GLU A 796 5.19 19.96 30.21
CA GLU A 796 3.98 19.86 29.36
C GLU A 796 4.20 19.17 27.98
N PHE A 797 5.36 18.55 27.74
CA PHE A 797 5.82 18.09 26.44
C PHE A 797 6.28 16.61 26.49
N PRO A 798 5.34 15.65 26.54
CA PRO A 798 5.66 14.23 26.66
C PRO A 798 6.30 13.61 25.39
N ASP A 799 6.25 14.30 24.25
CA ASP A 799 6.62 13.75 22.93
C ASP A 799 7.94 14.30 22.37
N VAL A 800 8.79 14.89 23.21
CA VAL A 800 10.10 15.37 22.75
C VAL A 800 10.93 14.20 22.20
N GLY A 801 11.45 14.36 20.99
CA GLY A 801 12.18 13.31 20.27
C GLY A 801 11.31 12.45 19.39
N ARG A 802 10.03 12.79 19.24
CA ARG A 802 9.09 12.10 18.37
C ARG A 802 8.39 13.09 17.44
N ALA A 803 8.05 12.59 16.26
CA ALA A 803 7.05 13.18 15.40
C ALA A 803 5.83 12.26 15.41
N ILE A 804 4.64 12.80 15.60
CA ILE A 804 3.41 12.01 15.78
C ILE A 804 2.25 12.67 15.05
N ILE A 805 1.29 11.86 14.61
CA ILE A 805 0.00 12.35 14.13
C ILE A 805 -1.09 11.89 15.09
N ARG A 806 -1.84 12.86 15.63
CA ARG A 806 -2.92 12.65 16.59
C ARG A 806 -4.28 12.85 15.91
N GLY A 807 -5.20 11.94 16.23
CA GLY A 807 -6.61 11.97 15.82
C GLY A 807 -7.39 13.09 16.48
#